data_AF-A0A2H6FZM2-F1
#
_entry.id   AF-A0A2H6FZM2-F1
#
_cell.length_a   1.000
_cell.length_b   1.000
_cell.length_c   1.000
_cell.angle_alpha   90.00
_cell.angle_beta   90.00
_cell.angle_gamma   90.00
#
_symmetry.space_group_name_H-M   'P 1'
#
loop_
_entity.id
_entity.type
_entity.pdbx_description
1 polymer ?
#
loop_
_entity_poly.entity_id
_entity_poly.type
_entity_poly.pdbx_seq_one_letter_code
_entity_poly.pdbx_strand_id
1 'polypeptide(L)'
;MTKPYNADKMEELLDEPLWAAITRRRTARKQAVELADGFSREDQDAVLHWAGIITRANTEMAFQFVIHSARALCLLGREGLENWVISAMDVYDRQGMYPAIKVLANIESYAEEAVRRLNGLTFKDVHGVLEYFVNGLSVRRLKLASANQSYTDTETLYVPAEISVFADEKDNFVLYKLIVVHQWAQIYFGTFARETACLDGIHACCEAFNDPQHAMSVFHALECIRLDACIKRELAGLAREQSRIQQLIGDIVIPDTWQQAAEQLQQVGATVEDSLNLLSTVHHEVDLPLWCYQGMIDPAGIEQVIRDRQLREKRELIDALIHLVVDLDQNDETKKEQGDVRDAQATLDRFDIDLNENGTEIEITLDDKPLALPVQVKNIVSSIVLDFGEIPPDILQAAGEGTYNISRTKSKDDVWQGTYHEEGAFIYDEWDFRRKHYRKDWCVLREVDIHPKHDSFVSDTLSKYRGLLAHLRKTFEMLRGENRLLRREKSGDDIDINALIEAIADNHTGMEMTDRLFTRLDKQERNVAVLFMVDMSGSTEGWINRAEREALVLLCESLEVLGDRYAIYGFSGTTRNRCELYTVKPFDESYDDVVKGRISGISAKDYTRMGVVIRHLSKLLGEVEARTRLLITLSDGKPDDYDGYYRGEYGIEDTRQSLIEARRDGIHPFCITIDTEGSDYLPHMYGAVNYTIIDDVRQLPVKVSEIYRRLTT
;
A
#
# COMPACT_ATOMS: atom_id res chain seq x y z
N MET A 1 34.42 -28.42 11.43
CA MET A 1 34.62 -27.74 10.13
C MET A 1 34.86 -28.79 9.07
N THR A 2 33.90 -28.96 8.18
CA THR A 2 34.00 -29.84 7.01
C THR A 2 35.11 -29.31 6.08
N LYS A 3 35.95 -30.20 5.56
CA LYS A 3 37.05 -29.81 4.65
C LYS A 3 36.47 -29.34 3.30
N PRO A 4 37.02 -28.28 2.69
CA PRO A 4 36.69 -27.89 1.31
C PRO A 4 36.95 -29.06 0.35
N TYR A 5 36.15 -29.14 -0.70
CA TYR A 5 36.39 -30.06 -1.80
C TYR A 5 37.65 -29.65 -2.56
N ASN A 6 38.37 -30.64 -3.08
CA ASN A 6 39.47 -30.41 -4.01
C ASN A 6 38.92 -30.15 -5.42
N ALA A 7 39.76 -29.62 -6.32
CA ALA A 7 39.36 -29.27 -7.68
C ALA A 7 38.74 -30.45 -8.46
N ASP A 8 39.27 -31.66 -8.27
CA ASP A 8 38.74 -32.86 -8.94
C ASP A 8 37.33 -33.21 -8.48
N LYS A 9 37.06 -33.13 -7.17
CA LYS A 9 35.72 -33.41 -6.64
C LYS A 9 34.73 -32.30 -6.98
N MET A 10 35.18 -31.04 -7.01
CA MET A 10 34.35 -29.91 -7.45
C MET A 10 33.95 -30.02 -8.93
N GLU A 11 34.86 -30.44 -9.80
CA GLU A 11 34.54 -30.64 -11.23
C GLU A 11 33.50 -31.75 -11.41
N GLU A 12 33.68 -32.91 -10.75
CA GLU A 12 32.72 -34.02 -10.81
C GLU A 12 31.30 -33.58 -10.37
N LEU A 13 31.21 -32.79 -9.29
CA LEU A 13 29.94 -32.31 -8.75
C LEU A 13 29.29 -31.21 -9.59
N LEU A 14 30.07 -30.44 -10.35
CA LEU A 14 29.56 -29.42 -11.29
C LEU A 14 29.16 -30.03 -12.63
N ASP A 15 29.83 -31.09 -13.07
CA ASP A 15 29.56 -31.75 -14.35
C ASP A 15 28.22 -32.48 -14.36
N GLU A 16 27.78 -33.05 -13.22
CA GLU A 16 26.50 -33.74 -13.08
C GLU A 16 25.29 -32.84 -13.45
N PRO A 17 25.11 -31.64 -12.85
CA PRO A 17 24.01 -30.73 -13.23
C PRO A 17 24.24 -30.01 -14.57
N LEU A 18 25.46 -29.95 -15.10
CA LEU A 18 25.78 -29.21 -16.33
C LEU A 18 25.95 -30.08 -17.58
N TRP A 19 25.77 -31.40 -17.45
CA TRP A 19 26.04 -32.38 -18.52
C TRP A 19 25.50 -31.98 -19.90
N ALA A 20 24.29 -31.42 -19.96
CA ALA A 20 23.66 -31.03 -21.22
C ALA A 20 24.27 -29.77 -21.90
N ALA A 21 25.02 -28.94 -21.16
CA ALA A 21 25.72 -27.75 -21.67
C ALA A 21 27.23 -27.97 -21.91
N ILE A 22 27.79 -29.05 -21.34
CA ILE A 22 29.21 -29.39 -21.46
C ILE A 22 29.51 -29.93 -22.86
N THR A 23 30.61 -29.47 -23.44
CA THR A 23 31.15 -29.97 -24.72
C THR A 23 32.66 -30.11 -24.63
N ARG A 24 33.32 -30.72 -25.63
CA ARG A 24 34.80 -30.83 -25.67
C ARG A 24 35.57 -29.50 -25.52
N ARG A 25 34.90 -28.35 -25.67
CA ARG A 25 35.46 -27.00 -25.53
C ARG A 25 34.87 -26.19 -24.36
N ARG A 26 33.88 -26.72 -23.64
CA ARG A 26 33.20 -26.08 -22.50
C ARG A 26 33.20 -27.05 -21.31
N THR A 27 34.11 -26.85 -20.37
CA THR A 27 34.25 -27.65 -19.14
C THR A 27 34.16 -26.76 -17.91
N ALA A 28 33.75 -27.33 -16.77
CA ALA A 28 33.71 -26.62 -15.49
C ALA A 28 35.05 -26.60 -14.74
N ARG A 29 36.11 -27.23 -15.30
CA ARG A 29 37.42 -27.40 -14.65
C ARG A 29 38.00 -26.12 -14.09
N LYS A 30 37.98 -25.04 -14.89
CA LYS A 30 38.60 -23.76 -14.50
C LYS A 30 37.91 -23.20 -13.26
N GLN A 31 36.59 -23.24 -13.24
CA GLN A 31 35.75 -22.77 -12.14
C GLN A 31 35.90 -23.68 -10.92
N ALA A 32 35.99 -25.00 -11.12
CA ALA A 32 36.23 -25.96 -10.05
C ALA A 32 37.56 -25.71 -9.32
N VAL A 33 38.62 -25.32 -10.06
CA VAL A 33 39.92 -24.93 -9.46
C VAL A 33 39.78 -23.61 -8.68
N GLU A 34 39.18 -22.58 -9.28
CA GLU A 34 38.99 -21.29 -8.60
C GLU A 34 38.17 -21.41 -7.30
N LEU A 35 37.13 -22.25 -7.30
CA LEU A 35 36.31 -22.53 -6.11
C LEU A 35 37.03 -23.39 -5.06
N ALA A 36 37.91 -24.30 -5.50
CA ALA A 36 38.66 -25.18 -4.60
C ALA A 36 39.78 -24.44 -3.86
N ASP A 37 40.46 -23.49 -4.53
CA ASP A 37 41.62 -22.80 -3.97
C ASP A 37 41.24 -21.57 -3.13
N GLY A 38 40.11 -20.92 -3.42
CA GLY A 38 39.77 -19.60 -2.87
C GLY A 38 38.66 -19.57 -1.82
N PHE A 39 37.86 -20.63 -1.65
CA PHE A 39 36.58 -20.54 -0.94
C PHE A 39 36.36 -21.66 0.10
N SER A 40 35.50 -21.38 1.08
CA SER A 40 35.18 -22.34 2.14
C SER A 40 34.26 -23.45 1.62
N ARG A 41 34.15 -24.54 2.41
CA ARG A 41 33.22 -25.63 2.08
C ARG A 41 31.77 -25.16 1.98
N GLU A 42 31.36 -24.21 2.81
CA GLU A 42 30.00 -23.68 2.80
C GLU A 42 29.71 -22.85 1.54
N ASP A 43 30.69 -22.10 1.04
CA ASP A 43 30.58 -21.35 -0.22
C ASP A 43 30.48 -22.30 -1.42
N GLN A 44 31.28 -23.37 -1.42
CA GLN A 44 31.25 -24.41 -2.45
C GLN A 44 29.90 -25.12 -2.49
N ASP A 45 29.37 -25.53 -1.34
CA ASP A 45 28.06 -26.19 -1.24
C ASP A 45 26.93 -25.24 -1.70
N ALA A 46 27.03 -23.93 -1.44
CA ALA A 46 26.07 -22.93 -1.93
C ALA A 46 26.07 -22.80 -3.46
N VAL A 47 27.24 -22.77 -4.10
CA VAL A 47 27.35 -22.74 -5.57
C VAL A 47 26.76 -24.01 -6.19
N LEU A 48 27.07 -25.19 -5.62
CA LEU A 48 26.51 -26.45 -6.11
C LEU A 48 24.98 -26.49 -5.96
N HIS A 49 24.45 -25.99 -4.85
CA HIS A 49 23.01 -25.90 -4.61
C HIS A 49 22.31 -25.07 -5.68
N TRP A 50 22.79 -23.84 -5.92
CA TRP A 50 22.19 -22.93 -6.90
C TRP A 50 22.38 -23.41 -8.34
N ALA A 51 23.53 -24.00 -8.69
CA ALA A 51 23.72 -24.61 -10.00
C ALA A 51 22.66 -25.70 -10.26
N GLY A 52 22.39 -26.55 -9.27
CA GLY A 52 21.34 -27.57 -9.35
C GLY A 52 19.92 -27.01 -9.50
N ILE A 53 19.60 -25.90 -8.83
CA ILE A 53 18.30 -25.22 -8.98
C ILE A 53 18.16 -24.62 -10.38
N ILE A 54 19.16 -23.85 -10.84
CA ILE A 54 19.10 -23.16 -12.13
C ILE A 54 19.02 -24.16 -13.28
N THR A 55 19.75 -25.29 -13.21
CA THR A 55 19.69 -26.35 -14.23
C THR A 55 18.27 -26.85 -14.49
N ARG A 56 17.41 -26.91 -13.46
CA ARG A 56 16.00 -27.33 -13.62
C ARG A 56 15.18 -26.36 -14.45
N ALA A 57 15.58 -25.09 -14.49
CA ALA A 57 14.97 -24.07 -15.34
C ALA A 57 15.66 -24.01 -16.71
N ASN A 58 16.99 -23.87 -16.73
CA ASN A 58 17.77 -23.75 -17.96
C ASN A 58 19.26 -24.10 -17.73
N THR A 59 19.78 -25.08 -18.47
CA THR A 59 21.18 -25.54 -18.32
C THR A 59 22.22 -24.49 -18.74
N GLU A 60 21.95 -23.66 -19.75
CA GLU A 60 22.90 -22.60 -20.17
C GLU A 60 23.01 -21.51 -19.10
N MET A 61 21.90 -21.12 -18.46
CA MET A 61 21.97 -20.19 -17.32
C MET A 61 22.78 -20.77 -16.17
N ALA A 62 22.63 -22.05 -15.85
CA ALA A 62 23.40 -22.71 -14.80
C ALA A 62 24.90 -22.68 -15.11
N PHE A 63 25.27 -22.90 -16.38
CA PHE A 63 26.66 -22.81 -16.83
C PHE A 63 27.22 -21.39 -16.68
N GLN A 64 26.45 -20.36 -17.08
CA GLN A 64 26.85 -18.96 -16.92
C GLN A 64 26.99 -18.56 -15.45
N PHE A 65 26.07 -19.00 -14.59
CA PHE A 65 26.18 -18.80 -13.14
C PHE A 65 27.49 -19.38 -12.59
N VAL A 66 27.83 -20.63 -12.93
CA VAL A 66 29.05 -21.28 -12.46
C VAL A 66 30.30 -20.54 -12.92
N ILE A 67 30.32 -20.03 -14.16
CA ILE A 67 31.42 -19.19 -14.68
C ILE A 67 31.68 -17.97 -13.78
N HIS A 68 30.62 -17.30 -13.33
CA HIS A 68 30.71 -16.04 -12.60
C HIS A 68 30.64 -16.20 -11.07
N SER A 69 30.38 -17.41 -10.56
CA SER A 69 30.14 -17.72 -9.15
C SER A 69 31.29 -17.33 -8.20
N ALA A 70 32.54 -17.64 -8.56
CA ALA A 70 33.70 -17.26 -7.75
C ALA A 70 33.84 -15.74 -7.64
N ARG A 71 33.64 -15.02 -8.75
CA ARG A 71 33.69 -13.56 -8.77
C ARG A 71 32.55 -12.95 -7.95
N ALA A 72 31.34 -13.51 -8.07
CA ALA A 72 30.17 -13.08 -7.31
C ALA A 72 30.37 -13.27 -5.80
N LEU A 73 30.90 -14.40 -5.35
CA LEU A 73 31.22 -14.63 -3.94
C LEU A 73 32.24 -13.62 -3.40
N CYS A 74 33.25 -13.24 -4.18
CA CYS A 74 34.22 -12.21 -3.79
C CYS A 74 33.59 -10.81 -3.62
N LEU A 75 32.62 -10.45 -4.46
CA LEU A 75 32.03 -9.11 -4.48
C LEU A 75 30.84 -8.96 -3.53
N LEU A 76 30.04 -10.02 -3.38
CA LEU A 76 28.73 -9.99 -2.73
C LEU A 76 28.68 -10.80 -1.42
N GLY A 77 29.66 -11.68 -1.18
CA GLY A 77 29.54 -12.71 -0.16
C GLY A 77 28.44 -13.74 -0.48
N ARG A 78 28.09 -14.58 0.51
CA ARG A 78 27.09 -15.64 0.34
C ARG A 78 25.66 -15.13 0.22
N GLU A 79 25.26 -14.21 1.08
CA GLU A 79 23.89 -13.67 1.06
C GLU A 79 23.62 -12.90 -0.25
N GLY A 80 24.60 -12.13 -0.73
CA GLY A 80 24.45 -11.43 -1.99
C GLY A 80 24.54 -12.35 -3.22
N LEU A 81 25.26 -13.48 -3.15
CA LEU A 81 25.23 -14.52 -4.20
C LEU A 81 23.80 -15.05 -4.42
N GLU A 82 23.09 -15.36 -3.33
CA GLU A 82 21.70 -15.83 -3.38
C GLU A 82 20.78 -14.77 -4.02
N ASN A 83 20.85 -13.52 -3.56
CA ASN A 83 20.06 -12.42 -4.12
C ASN A 83 20.33 -12.19 -5.61
N TRP A 84 21.58 -12.34 -6.03
CA TRP A 84 21.99 -12.22 -7.42
C TRP A 84 21.39 -13.32 -8.31
N VAL A 85 21.43 -14.58 -7.84
CA VAL A 85 20.83 -15.70 -8.57
C VAL A 85 19.32 -15.54 -8.69
N ILE A 86 18.64 -15.19 -7.59
CA ILE A 86 17.20 -14.94 -7.58
C ILE A 86 16.85 -13.84 -8.60
N SER A 87 17.60 -12.73 -8.61
CA SER A 87 17.39 -11.64 -9.57
C SER A 87 17.57 -12.08 -11.02
N ALA A 88 18.55 -12.94 -11.31
CA ALA A 88 18.74 -13.46 -12.66
C ALA A 88 17.58 -14.39 -13.07
N MET A 89 17.08 -15.21 -12.14
CA MET A 89 15.92 -16.08 -12.37
C MET A 89 14.61 -15.29 -12.56
N ASP A 90 14.41 -14.20 -11.82
CA ASP A 90 13.26 -13.31 -12.00
C ASP A 90 13.26 -12.68 -13.41
N VAL A 91 14.42 -12.23 -13.87
CA VAL A 91 14.59 -11.70 -15.24
C VAL A 91 14.34 -12.79 -16.28
N TYR A 92 14.78 -14.03 -16.01
CA TYR A 92 14.51 -15.16 -16.89
C TYR A 92 13.01 -15.43 -17.05
N ASP A 93 12.26 -15.42 -15.96
CA ASP A 93 10.83 -15.69 -15.99
C ASP A 93 10.03 -14.58 -16.70
N ARG A 94 10.48 -13.33 -16.58
CA ARG A 94 9.80 -12.17 -17.19
C ARG A 94 10.21 -11.90 -18.63
N GLN A 95 11.50 -12.04 -18.95
CA GLN A 95 12.10 -11.55 -20.19
C GLN A 95 12.84 -12.62 -20.99
N GLY A 96 13.00 -13.83 -20.43
CA GLY A 96 13.66 -14.97 -21.09
C GLY A 96 15.17 -15.05 -20.86
N MET A 97 15.81 -15.97 -21.58
CA MET A 97 17.19 -16.42 -21.33
C MET A 97 18.27 -15.35 -21.53
N TYR A 98 18.23 -14.61 -22.64
CA TYR A 98 19.32 -13.69 -22.98
C TYR A 98 19.47 -12.51 -21.99
N PRO A 99 18.39 -11.84 -21.55
CA PRO A 99 18.47 -10.83 -20.50
C PRO A 99 19.02 -11.39 -19.18
N ALA A 100 18.59 -12.58 -18.77
CA ALA A 100 19.07 -13.21 -17.54
C ALA A 100 20.56 -13.57 -17.59
N ILE A 101 21.05 -14.08 -18.72
CA ILE A 101 22.49 -14.32 -18.93
C ILE A 101 23.29 -13.01 -18.83
N LYS A 102 22.74 -11.89 -19.33
CA LYS A 102 23.40 -10.58 -19.21
C LYS A 102 23.54 -10.14 -17.75
N VAL A 103 22.55 -10.42 -16.90
CA VAL A 103 22.63 -10.18 -15.44
C VAL A 103 23.71 -11.06 -14.79
N LEU A 104 23.80 -12.34 -15.20
CA LEU A 104 24.85 -13.24 -14.71
C LEU A 104 26.25 -12.85 -15.23
N ALA A 105 26.36 -12.24 -16.40
CA ALA A 105 27.64 -11.83 -16.97
C ALA A 105 28.17 -10.52 -16.34
N ASN A 106 27.29 -9.60 -15.99
CA ASN A 106 27.64 -8.26 -15.50
C ASN A 106 27.56 -8.17 -13.97
N ILE A 107 28.31 -9.03 -13.27
CA ILE A 107 28.31 -9.10 -11.81
C ILE A 107 28.77 -7.79 -11.16
N GLU A 108 29.70 -7.06 -11.76
CA GLU A 108 30.16 -5.76 -11.23
C GLU A 108 29.04 -4.72 -11.17
N SER A 109 28.25 -4.59 -12.25
CA SER A 109 27.09 -3.70 -12.29
C SER A 109 26.04 -4.10 -11.24
N TYR A 110 25.80 -5.41 -11.11
CA TYR A 110 24.89 -5.91 -10.08
C TYR A 110 25.40 -5.65 -8.67
N ALA A 111 26.71 -5.78 -8.42
CA ALA A 111 27.29 -5.52 -7.12
C ALA A 111 27.25 -4.03 -6.75
N GLU A 112 27.53 -3.15 -7.70
CA GLU A 112 27.33 -1.71 -7.52
C GLU A 112 25.87 -1.39 -7.23
N GLU A 113 24.92 -1.97 -7.96
CA GLU A 113 23.49 -1.82 -7.69
C GLU A 113 23.06 -2.46 -6.36
N ALA A 114 23.64 -3.58 -5.95
CA ALA A 114 23.31 -4.26 -4.71
C ALA A 114 23.79 -3.46 -3.51
N VAL A 115 24.99 -2.85 -3.59
CA VAL A 115 25.48 -1.90 -2.59
C VAL A 115 24.62 -0.64 -2.58
N ARG A 116 24.22 -0.13 -3.75
CA ARG A 116 23.25 0.97 -3.85
C ARG A 116 21.91 0.61 -3.22
N ARG A 117 21.39 -0.60 -3.40
CA ARG A 117 20.13 -1.06 -2.80
C ARG A 117 20.24 -1.30 -1.30
N LEU A 118 21.41 -1.73 -0.81
CA LEU A 118 21.64 -1.93 0.63
C LEU A 118 21.69 -0.61 1.40
N ASN A 119 22.21 0.44 0.77
CA ASN A 119 22.38 1.76 1.40
C ASN A 119 21.38 2.82 0.87
N GLY A 120 20.58 2.44 -0.13
CA GLY A 120 19.65 3.30 -0.83
C GLY A 120 18.31 3.33 -0.12
N LEU A 121 17.72 4.51 -0.07
CA LEU A 121 16.37 4.68 0.45
C LEU A 121 15.40 4.75 -0.71
N THR A 122 14.36 3.92 -0.67
CA THR A 122 13.26 4.06 -1.61
C THR A 122 12.30 5.13 -1.11
N PHE A 123 11.71 5.87 -2.04
CA PHE A 123 10.70 6.88 -1.71
C PHE A 123 9.52 6.26 -0.92
N LYS A 124 9.17 5.00 -1.20
CA LYS A 124 8.09 4.29 -0.50
C LYS A 124 8.36 4.16 1.00
N ASP A 125 9.61 3.93 1.39
CA ASP A 125 9.99 3.74 2.80
C ASP A 125 9.92 5.06 3.59
N VAL A 126 10.21 6.18 2.91
CA VAL A 126 10.28 7.52 3.53
C VAL A 126 9.02 8.36 3.31
N HIS A 127 8.12 7.94 2.40
CA HIS A 127 6.94 8.69 1.96
C HIS A 127 6.12 9.21 3.14
N GLY A 128 5.74 8.34 4.08
CA GLY A 128 4.89 8.74 5.21
C GLY A 128 5.53 9.84 6.05
N VAL A 129 6.81 9.69 6.38
CA VAL A 129 7.54 10.68 7.19
C VAL A 129 7.69 12.00 6.42
N LEU A 130 8.04 11.95 5.14
CA LEU A 130 8.20 13.14 4.30
C LEU A 130 6.86 13.86 4.07
N GLU A 131 5.77 13.13 3.84
CA GLU A 131 4.45 13.73 3.63
C GLU A 131 3.98 14.49 4.88
N TYR A 132 4.16 13.91 6.07
CA TYR A 132 3.86 14.61 7.33
C TYR A 132 4.79 15.80 7.56
N PHE A 133 6.08 15.66 7.24
CA PHE A 133 7.04 16.75 7.37
C PHE A 133 6.68 17.94 6.48
N VAL A 134 6.36 17.71 5.20
CA VAL A 134 5.97 18.76 4.25
C VAL A 134 4.66 19.41 4.63
N ASN A 135 3.65 18.62 4.97
CA ASN A 135 2.35 19.16 5.35
C ASN A 135 2.39 19.84 6.74
N GLY A 136 3.43 19.60 7.54
CA GLY A 136 3.72 20.37 8.74
C GLY A 136 4.44 21.70 8.46
N LEU A 137 5.17 21.82 7.36
CA LEU A 137 5.84 23.06 6.92
C LEU A 137 4.92 23.95 6.07
N SER A 138 4.07 23.33 5.26
CA SER A 138 3.24 24.02 4.28
C SER A 138 1.87 24.34 4.85
N VAL A 139 1.40 25.56 4.60
CA VAL A 139 0.04 25.97 4.97
C VAL A 139 -1.02 25.27 4.10
N ARG A 140 -0.66 24.94 2.84
CA ARG A 140 -1.47 24.12 1.94
C ARG A 140 -1.00 22.67 1.90
N ARG A 141 -1.91 21.72 1.68
CA ARG A 141 -1.54 20.31 1.52
C ARG A 141 -0.78 20.10 0.22
N LEU A 142 0.46 19.62 0.31
CA LEU A 142 1.29 19.26 -0.84
C LEU A 142 1.35 17.74 -0.97
N LYS A 143 1.21 17.25 -2.21
CA LYS A 143 1.37 15.82 -2.52
C LYS A 143 2.83 15.51 -2.75
N LEU A 144 3.22 14.26 -2.51
CA LEU A 144 4.52 13.74 -2.89
C LEU A 144 4.35 12.64 -3.94
N ALA A 145 5.17 12.65 -4.98
CA ALA A 145 5.17 11.62 -6.01
C ALA A 145 6.60 11.31 -6.46
N SER A 146 6.81 10.12 -7.02
CA SER A 146 8.11 9.76 -7.58
C SER A 146 8.21 10.19 -9.05
N ALA A 147 9.34 10.78 -9.44
CA ALA A 147 9.72 11.03 -10.83
C ALA A 147 11.22 10.78 -11.04
N ASN A 148 11.65 10.74 -12.30
CA ASN A 148 13.07 10.57 -12.63
C ASN A 148 13.91 11.81 -12.28
N GLN A 149 13.29 12.99 -12.29
CA GLN A 149 13.92 14.26 -11.94
C GLN A 149 13.10 14.94 -10.85
N SER A 150 13.78 15.71 -9.99
CA SER A 150 13.12 16.43 -8.91
C SER A 150 12.62 17.78 -9.41
N TYR A 151 11.33 18.04 -9.27
CA TYR A 151 10.68 19.31 -9.63
C TYR A 151 9.33 19.39 -8.94
N THR A 152 8.71 20.57 -8.89
CA THR A 152 7.33 20.72 -8.41
C THR A 152 6.44 21.30 -9.50
N ASP A 153 5.18 20.85 -9.53
CA ASP A 153 4.11 21.50 -10.29
C ASP A 153 3.29 22.47 -9.40
N THR A 154 3.79 22.76 -8.20
CA THR A 154 3.20 23.53 -7.10
C THR A 154 2.05 22.86 -6.33
N GLU A 155 1.47 21.75 -6.81
CA GLU A 155 0.56 20.89 -6.04
C GLU A 155 1.24 19.63 -5.51
N THR A 156 2.21 19.14 -6.26
CA THR A 156 2.95 17.91 -6.06
C THR A 156 4.44 18.23 -6.08
N LEU A 157 5.16 17.71 -5.09
CA LEU A 157 6.62 17.70 -5.08
C LEU A 157 7.09 16.35 -5.62
N TYR A 158 7.74 16.36 -6.78
CA TYR A 158 8.25 15.15 -7.39
C TYR A 158 9.67 14.90 -6.91
N VAL A 159 9.92 13.70 -6.41
CA VAL A 159 11.22 13.27 -5.86
C VAL A 159 11.71 11.99 -6.54
N PRO A 160 13.00 11.63 -6.46
CA PRO A 160 13.49 10.40 -7.04
C PRO A 160 12.83 9.18 -6.40
N ALA A 161 12.53 8.14 -7.19
CA ALA A 161 11.98 6.89 -6.68
C ALA A 161 12.94 6.18 -5.68
N GLU A 162 14.24 6.41 -5.84
CA GLU A 162 15.30 5.89 -4.96
C GLU A 162 16.45 6.90 -4.88
N ILE A 163 17.05 7.05 -3.70
CA ILE A 163 18.27 7.81 -3.47
C ILE A 163 19.33 6.91 -2.84
N SER A 164 20.45 6.75 -3.54
CA SER A 164 21.62 5.96 -3.11
C SER A 164 22.94 6.72 -3.33
N VAL A 165 22.92 8.04 -3.12
CA VAL A 165 24.08 8.93 -3.33
C VAL A 165 25.16 8.72 -2.27
N PHE A 166 24.76 8.50 -1.02
CA PHE A 166 25.65 8.32 0.12
C PHE A 166 25.66 6.87 0.61
N ALA A 167 26.74 6.49 1.30
CA ALA A 167 26.86 5.17 1.91
C ALA A 167 26.03 5.04 3.21
N ASP A 168 25.74 6.15 3.90
CA ASP A 168 24.87 6.16 5.08
C ASP A 168 23.41 6.44 4.66
N GLU A 169 22.52 5.55 5.04
CA GLU A 169 21.07 5.68 4.86
C GLU A 169 20.55 7.01 5.43
N LYS A 170 21.07 7.47 6.56
CA LYS A 170 20.67 8.75 7.18
C LYS A 170 20.98 9.93 6.29
N ASP A 171 22.07 9.87 5.53
CA ASP A 171 22.48 10.95 4.62
C ASP A 171 21.58 10.98 3.39
N ASN A 172 21.19 9.81 2.88
CA ASN A 172 20.19 9.69 1.81
C ASN A 172 18.80 10.18 2.27
N PHE A 173 18.41 9.96 3.54
CA PHE A 173 17.16 10.51 4.09
C PHE A 173 17.22 12.03 4.21
N VAL A 174 18.35 12.58 4.66
CA VAL A 174 18.57 14.03 4.70
C VAL A 174 18.50 14.62 3.28
N LEU A 175 19.05 13.93 2.27
CA LEU A 175 18.97 14.37 0.89
C LEU A 175 17.50 14.44 0.40
N TYR A 176 16.67 13.44 0.72
CA TYR A 176 15.23 13.52 0.47
C TYR A 176 14.58 14.75 1.13
N LYS A 177 14.89 15.01 2.40
CA LYS A 177 14.38 16.22 3.10
C LYS A 177 14.79 17.49 2.39
N LEU A 178 16.05 17.60 1.95
CA LEU A 178 16.55 18.80 1.26
C LEU A 178 15.88 19.00 -0.10
N ILE A 179 15.69 17.94 -0.90
CA ILE A 179 14.99 18.02 -2.19
C ILE A 179 13.58 18.58 -1.99
N VAL A 180 12.87 17.99 -1.03
CA VAL A 180 11.50 18.34 -0.70
C VAL A 180 11.40 19.77 -0.17
N VAL A 181 12.31 20.18 0.71
CA VAL A 181 12.31 21.53 1.28
C VAL A 181 12.68 22.57 0.24
N HIS A 182 13.61 22.28 -0.67
CA HIS A 182 13.96 23.21 -1.73
C HIS A 182 12.76 23.47 -2.66
N GLN A 183 12.00 22.44 -3.01
CA GLN A 183 10.77 22.60 -3.79
C GLN A 183 9.65 23.29 -3.00
N TRP A 184 9.48 22.97 -1.72
CA TRP A 184 8.57 23.71 -0.84
C TRP A 184 8.97 25.19 -0.73
N ALA A 185 10.25 25.50 -0.65
CA ALA A 185 10.77 26.86 -0.56
C ALA A 185 10.45 27.67 -1.82
N GLN A 186 10.46 27.04 -3.01
CA GLN A 186 10.01 27.70 -4.25
C GLN A 186 8.55 28.17 -4.14
N ILE A 187 7.70 27.38 -3.49
CA ILE A 187 6.30 27.72 -3.27
C ILE A 187 6.18 28.80 -2.18
N TYR A 188 6.75 28.53 -1.00
CA TYR A 188 6.55 29.31 0.20
C TYR A 188 7.18 30.70 0.13
N PHE A 189 8.35 30.84 -0.50
CA PHE A 189 9.01 32.14 -0.69
C PHE A 189 8.67 32.77 -2.04
N GLY A 190 7.57 32.35 -2.67
CA GLY A 190 6.94 33.06 -3.77
C GLY A 190 7.72 33.07 -5.08
N THR A 191 8.51 32.02 -5.39
CA THR A 191 9.16 31.91 -6.72
C THR A 191 8.15 32.02 -7.85
N PHE A 192 6.94 31.48 -7.66
CA PHE A 192 5.88 31.48 -8.67
C PHE A 192 4.76 32.49 -8.40
N ALA A 193 4.97 33.46 -7.49
CA ALA A 193 3.95 34.44 -7.10
C ALA A 193 3.63 35.41 -8.26
N ARG A 194 2.36 35.78 -8.40
CA ARG A 194 1.86 36.53 -9.57
C ARG A 194 2.22 38.02 -9.61
N GLU A 195 2.57 38.62 -8.48
CA GLU A 195 2.93 40.04 -8.40
C GLU A 195 4.31 40.37 -8.99
N THR A 196 5.11 39.36 -9.37
CA THR A 196 6.34 39.60 -10.12
C THR A 196 6.05 40.44 -11.36
N ALA A 197 6.66 41.63 -11.43
CA ALA A 197 6.45 42.67 -12.45
C ALA A 197 6.67 42.24 -13.93
N CYS A 198 7.01 40.98 -14.19
CA CYS A 198 6.79 40.36 -15.47
C CYS A 198 5.32 39.94 -15.59
N LEU A 199 4.50 40.83 -16.15
CA LEU A 199 3.10 40.56 -16.55
C LEU A 199 2.92 39.25 -17.35
N ASP A 200 4.01 38.71 -17.91
CA ASP A 200 4.05 37.51 -18.74
C ASP A 200 4.72 36.27 -18.08
N GLY A 201 5.17 36.35 -16.80
CA GLY A 201 5.75 35.23 -16.04
C GLY A 201 7.25 34.96 -16.24
N ILE A 202 7.85 34.08 -15.42
CA ILE A 202 9.28 33.69 -15.49
C ILE A 202 9.64 33.19 -16.89
N HIS A 203 8.74 32.40 -17.51
CA HIS A 203 8.95 31.86 -18.84
C HIS A 203 9.16 32.97 -19.87
N ALA A 204 8.30 33.99 -19.88
CA ALA A 204 8.39 35.09 -20.83
C ALA A 204 9.63 35.97 -20.61
N CYS A 205 10.05 36.16 -19.35
CA CYS A 205 11.32 36.82 -19.04
C CYS A 205 12.52 36.12 -19.68
N CYS A 206 12.56 34.79 -19.61
CA CYS A 206 13.65 34.02 -20.19
C CYS A 206 13.59 33.99 -21.73
N GLU A 207 12.39 33.96 -22.32
CA GLU A 207 12.17 34.03 -23.78
C GLU A 207 12.65 35.36 -24.40
N ALA A 208 12.78 36.43 -23.61
CA ALA A 208 13.31 37.70 -24.08
C ALA A 208 14.83 37.67 -24.38
N PHE A 209 15.54 36.62 -23.95
CA PHE A 209 16.97 36.44 -24.19
C PHE A 209 17.24 35.63 -25.47
N ASN A 210 18.43 35.83 -26.05
CA ASN A 210 18.83 35.11 -27.27
C ASN A 210 18.93 33.59 -27.08
N ASP A 211 19.17 33.13 -25.84
CA ASP A 211 19.20 31.72 -25.45
C ASP A 211 18.29 31.51 -24.23
N PRO A 212 17.00 31.19 -24.45
CA PRO A 212 16.04 31.02 -23.36
C PRO A 212 16.37 29.87 -22.40
N GLN A 213 17.05 28.81 -22.88
CA GLN A 213 17.41 27.66 -22.05
C GLN A 213 18.55 27.99 -21.11
N HIS A 214 19.55 28.73 -21.61
CA HIS A 214 20.62 29.29 -20.78
C HIS A 214 20.08 30.28 -19.76
N ALA A 215 19.23 31.21 -20.19
CA ALA A 215 18.57 32.17 -19.30
C ALA A 215 17.79 31.49 -18.17
N MET A 216 17.05 30.41 -18.47
CA MET A 216 16.33 29.63 -17.47
C MET A 216 17.28 28.96 -16.46
N SER A 217 18.40 28.41 -16.94
CA SER A 217 19.40 27.76 -16.08
C SER A 217 20.07 28.76 -15.13
N VAL A 218 20.40 29.95 -15.64
CA VAL A 218 20.95 31.06 -14.85
C VAL A 218 19.94 31.58 -13.83
N PHE A 219 18.68 31.77 -14.24
CA PHE A 219 17.61 32.17 -13.33
C PHE A 219 17.43 31.14 -12.20
N HIS A 220 17.38 29.85 -12.53
CA HIS A 220 17.25 28.77 -11.55
C HIS A 220 18.42 28.78 -10.55
N ALA A 221 19.66 29.00 -11.02
CA ALA A 221 20.81 29.12 -10.14
C ALA A 221 20.75 30.34 -9.19
N LEU A 222 20.35 31.51 -9.70
CA LEU A 222 20.11 32.70 -8.87
C LEU A 222 19.03 32.43 -7.82
N GLU A 223 17.92 31.83 -8.25
CA GLU A 223 16.81 31.54 -7.36
C GLU A 223 17.19 30.51 -6.29
N CYS A 224 17.99 29.50 -6.63
CA CYS A 224 18.55 28.57 -5.66
C CYS A 224 19.40 29.28 -4.57
N ILE A 225 20.18 30.31 -4.94
CA ILE A 225 20.96 31.10 -3.96
C ILE A 225 20.03 31.83 -3.00
N ARG A 226 18.96 32.46 -3.52
CA ARG A 226 17.95 33.16 -2.72
C ARG A 226 17.24 32.19 -1.77
N LEU A 227 16.77 31.05 -2.29
CA LEU A 227 16.06 30.03 -1.53
C LEU A 227 16.93 29.41 -0.44
N ASP A 228 18.19 29.09 -0.72
CA ASP A 228 19.14 28.59 0.28
C ASP A 228 19.32 29.61 1.43
N ALA A 229 19.36 30.92 1.13
CA ALA A 229 19.43 31.97 2.14
C ALA A 229 18.15 32.06 2.99
N CYS A 230 16.99 31.94 2.36
CA CYS A 230 15.68 31.90 3.03
C CYS A 230 15.53 30.68 3.93
N ILE A 231 15.85 29.48 3.43
CA ILE A 231 15.84 28.22 4.20
C ILE A 231 16.80 28.32 5.39
N LYS A 232 17.99 28.89 5.19
CA LYS A 232 18.97 29.05 6.28
C LYS A 232 18.46 29.92 7.42
N ARG A 233 17.63 30.92 7.11
CA ARG A 233 17.05 31.85 8.10
C ARG A 233 15.85 31.23 8.83
N GLU A 234 14.91 30.65 8.10
CA GLU A 234 13.67 30.07 8.68
C GLU A 234 13.91 28.71 9.34
N LEU A 235 14.78 27.87 8.76
CA LEU A 235 14.98 26.47 9.15
C LEU A 235 16.44 26.20 9.55
N ALA A 236 16.92 26.90 10.59
CA ALA A 236 18.31 26.83 11.03
C ALA A 236 18.82 25.41 11.38
N GLY A 237 17.94 24.49 11.80
CA GLY A 237 18.27 23.08 12.03
C GLY A 237 18.60 22.35 10.73
N LEU A 238 17.75 22.51 9.71
CA LEU A 238 17.95 21.92 8.38
C LEU A 238 19.14 22.54 7.66
N ALA A 239 19.40 23.83 7.86
CA ALA A 239 20.56 24.50 7.30
C ALA A 239 21.89 23.85 7.71
N ARG A 240 21.99 23.33 8.94
CA ARG A 240 23.17 22.58 9.40
C ARG A 240 23.30 21.24 8.69
N GLU A 241 22.19 20.56 8.46
CA GLU A 241 22.16 19.31 7.69
C GLU A 241 22.55 19.57 6.23
N GLN A 242 22.05 20.65 5.63
CA GLN A 242 22.39 21.12 4.29
C GLN A 242 23.89 21.35 4.13
N SER A 243 24.51 22.14 5.02
CA SER A 243 25.97 22.39 4.97
C SER A 243 26.79 21.10 5.11
N ARG A 244 26.32 20.13 5.88
CA ARG A 244 26.98 18.82 6.01
C ARG A 244 26.90 18.00 4.71
N ILE A 245 25.73 17.98 4.06
CA ILE A 245 25.55 17.31 2.77
C ILE A 245 26.42 17.95 1.68
N GLN A 246 26.49 19.29 1.65
CA GLN A 246 27.36 20.03 0.74
C GLN A 246 28.84 19.64 0.92
N GLN A 247 29.32 19.53 2.16
CA GLN A 247 30.69 19.09 2.46
C GLN A 247 31.00 17.65 2.00
N LEU A 248 30.01 16.75 2.03
CA LEU A 248 30.19 15.36 1.58
C LEU A 248 30.27 15.24 0.06
N ILE A 249 29.57 16.11 -0.68
CA ILE A 249 29.58 16.14 -2.14
C ILE A 249 30.82 16.86 -2.67
N GLY A 250 31.24 17.93 -1.99
CA GLY A 250 32.32 18.83 -2.38
C GLY A 250 31.79 20.25 -2.68
N ASP A 251 32.59 21.27 -2.35
CA ASP A 251 32.15 22.67 -2.42
C ASP A 251 31.93 23.16 -3.87
N ILE A 252 30.74 23.70 -4.13
CA ILE A 252 30.47 24.53 -5.31
C ILE A 252 30.93 25.95 -5.00
N VAL A 253 31.96 26.41 -5.71
CA VAL A 253 32.49 27.78 -5.54
C VAL A 253 31.73 28.72 -6.46
N ILE A 254 31.09 29.74 -5.88
CA ILE A 254 30.45 30.83 -6.63
C ILE A 254 31.57 31.66 -7.31
N PRO A 255 31.56 31.84 -8.64
CA PRO A 255 32.54 32.67 -9.33
C PRO A 255 32.49 34.13 -8.85
N ASP A 256 33.64 34.84 -8.91
CA ASP A 256 33.73 36.25 -8.54
C ASP A 256 32.71 37.13 -9.28
N THR A 257 32.35 36.76 -10.53
CA THR A 257 31.36 37.47 -11.35
C THR A 257 29.93 37.34 -10.82
N TRP A 258 29.64 36.29 -10.06
CA TRP A 258 28.33 36.06 -9.42
C TRP A 258 28.26 36.60 -7.99
N GLN A 259 29.39 36.99 -7.39
CA GLN A 259 29.46 37.28 -5.96
C GLN A 259 28.58 38.47 -5.54
N GLN A 260 28.54 39.53 -6.36
CA GLN A 260 27.68 40.69 -6.10
C GLN A 260 26.18 40.31 -6.18
N ALA A 261 25.80 39.49 -7.17
CA ALA A 261 24.43 39.00 -7.30
C ALA A 261 24.04 38.11 -6.13
N ALA A 262 24.94 37.21 -5.70
CA ALA A 262 24.73 36.34 -4.55
C ALA A 262 24.56 37.12 -3.24
N GLU A 263 25.37 38.16 -3.00
CA GLU A 263 25.25 39.02 -1.81
C GLU A 263 23.91 39.77 -1.76
N GLN A 264 23.38 40.21 -2.91
CA GLN A 264 22.07 40.85 -3.00
C GLN A 264 20.95 39.85 -2.68
N LEU A 265 20.99 38.65 -3.25
CA LEU A 265 19.95 37.62 -3.05
C LEU A 265 19.95 37.00 -1.64
N GLN A 266 21.04 37.14 -0.88
CA GLN A 266 21.12 36.69 0.50
C GLN A 266 20.53 37.69 1.52
N GLN A 267 20.08 38.87 1.08
CA GLN A 267 19.47 39.87 1.96
C GLN A 267 18.07 39.44 2.43
N VAL A 268 17.64 39.94 3.60
CA VAL A 268 16.39 39.50 4.26
C VAL A 268 15.14 39.77 3.42
N GLY A 269 15.13 40.85 2.65
CA GLY A 269 14.00 41.26 1.80
C GLY A 269 14.10 40.86 0.33
N ALA A 270 15.05 40.00 -0.05
CA ALA A 270 15.23 39.62 -1.44
C ALA A 270 14.03 38.80 -1.96
N THR A 271 13.44 39.24 -3.06
CA THR A 271 12.30 38.58 -3.71
C THR A 271 12.73 37.88 -5.00
N VAL A 272 11.84 37.12 -5.61
CA VAL A 272 12.09 36.55 -6.94
C VAL A 272 12.28 37.63 -8.02
N GLU A 273 11.77 38.86 -7.81
CA GLU A 273 12.04 39.97 -8.72
C GLU A 273 13.52 40.37 -8.72
N ASP A 274 14.20 40.29 -7.57
CA ASP A 274 15.64 40.49 -7.51
C ASP A 274 16.38 39.43 -8.34
N SER A 275 15.95 38.15 -8.25
CA SER A 275 16.49 37.06 -9.07
C SER A 275 16.31 37.34 -10.56
N LEU A 276 15.12 37.79 -10.99
CA LEU A 276 14.81 38.13 -12.38
C LEU A 276 15.60 39.35 -12.87
N ASN A 277 15.71 40.40 -12.06
CA ASN A 277 16.44 41.62 -12.43
C ASN A 277 17.95 41.35 -12.62
N LEU A 278 18.52 40.48 -11.79
CA LEU A 278 19.93 40.07 -11.86
C LEU A 278 20.24 39.17 -13.05
N LEU A 279 19.24 38.52 -13.67
CA LEU A 279 19.43 37.68 -14.85
C LEU A 279 20.18 38.41 -15.97
N SER A 280 19.79 39.65 -16.25
CA SER A 280 20.44 40.49 -17.28
C SER A 280 21.93 40.78 -17.00
N THR A 281 22.34 40.73 -15.73
CA THR A 281 23.70 41.04 -15.30
C THR A 281 24.63 39.84 -15.44
N VAL A 282 24.13 38.63 -15.13
CA VAL A 282 24.95 37.41 -15.09
C VAL A 282 24.71 36.44 -16.25
N HIS A 283 23.72 36.67 -17.11
CA HIS A 283 23.42 35.79 -18.25
C HIS A 283 24.61 35.53 -19.19
N HIS A 284 25.56 36.46 -19.29
CA HIS A 284 26.74 36.31 -20.15
C HIS A 284 27.87 35.47 -19.53
N GLU A 285 27.72 35.05 -18.28
CA GLU A 285 28.73 34.32 -17.51
C GLU A 285 28.59 32.80 -17.67
N VAL A 286 29.54 32.06 -17.11
CA VAL A 286 29.51 30.58 -17.06
C VAL A 286 28.43 30.11 -16.08
N ASP A 287 27.73 29.03 -16.44
CA ASP A 287 26.73 28.39 -15.59
C ASP A 287 27.29 27.97 -14.23
N LEU A 288 26.56 28.32 -13.18
CA LEU A 288 26.83 27.84 -11.83
C LEU A 288 26.25 26.42 -11.69
N PRO A 289 27.04 25.41 -11.32
CA PRO A 289 26.52 24.07 -11.11
C PRO A 289 25.57 24.05 -9.91
N LEU A 290 24.54 23.23 -9.99
CA LEU A 290 23.54 23.08 -8.93
C LEU A 290 23.88 21.91 -8.02
N TRP A 291 23.46 22.01 -6.76
CA TRP A 291 23.51 20.90 -5.84
C TRP A 291 22.49 19.82 -6.21
N CYS A 292 22.80 18.55 -5.90
CA CYS A 292 21.91 17.44 -6.23
C CYS A 292 20.50 17.51 -5.63
N TYR A 293 20.29 18.36 -4.60
CA TYR A 293 18.98 18.60 -4.00
C TYR A 293 18.18 19.73 -4.64
N GLN A 294 18.77 20.52 -5.55
CA GLN A 294 18.14 21.74 -6.10
C GLN A 294 17.23 21.51 -7.30
N GLY A 295 17.13 20.26 -7.78
CA GLY A 295 16.15 19.84 -8.78
C GLY A 295 16.17 20.69 -10.06
N MET A 296 15.05 20.66 -10.77
CA MET A 296 14.78 21.47 -11.96
C MET A 296 13.57 22.36 -11.75
N ILE A 297 13.46 23.40 -12.56
CA ILE A 297 12.30 24.27 -12.65
C ILE A 297 11.73 24.22 -14.07
N ASP A 298 10.41 24.07 -14.20
CA ASP A 298 9.69 24.12 -15.47
C ASP A 298 8.53 25.13 -15.36
N PRO A 299 8.80 26.44 -15.49
CA PRO A 299 7.78 27.46 -15.32
C PRO A 299 6.60 27.31 -16.30
N ALA A 300 6.83 26.82 -17.51
CA ALA A 300 5.79 26.66 -18.53
C ALA A 300 4.72 25.63 -18.11
N GLY A 301 5.15 24.46 -17.60
CA GLY A 301 4.23 23.46 -17.07
C GLY A 301 3.54 23.92 -15.78
N ILE A 302 4.27 24.64 -14.92
CA ILE A 302 3.79 25.13 -13.63
C ILE A 302 2.68 26.17 -13.78
N GLU A 303 2.81 27.13 -14.70
CA GLU A 303 1.82 28.19 -14.90
C GLU A 303 0.42 27.66 -15.20
N GLN A 304 0.31 26.59 -15.99
CA GLN A 304 -0.97 25.98 -16.31
C GLN A 304 -1.59 25.30 -15.08
N VAL A 305 -0.78 24.58 -14.30
CA VAL A 305 -1.24 23.91 -13.07
C VAL A 305 -1.68 24.92 -12.02
N ILE A 306 -0.94 26.03 -11.85
CA ILE A 306 -1.33 27.14 -10.97
C ILE A 306 -2.69 27.71 -11.41
N ARG A 307 -2.88 28.01 -12.70
CA ARG A 307 -4.16 28.57 -13.21
C ARG A 307 -5.33 27.62 -12.95
N ASP A 308 -5.15 26.34 -13.23
CA ASP A 308 -6.19 25.33 -13.03
C ASP A 308 -6.51 25.12 -11.54
N ARG A 309 -5.50 25.17 -10.66
CA ARG A 309 -5.67 25.16 -9.21
C ARG A 309 -6.45 26.39 -8.74
N GLN A 310 -6.02 27.58 -9.12
CA GLN A 310 -6.65 28.84 -8.68
C GLN A 310 -8.13 28.90 -9.08
N LEU A 311 -8.48 28.44 -10.28
CA LEU A 311 -9.87 28.35 -10.72
C LEU A 311 -10.68 27.35 -9.88
N ARG A 312 -10.07 26.23 -9.48
CA ARG A 312 -10.69 25.23 -8.60
C ARG A 312 -10.85 25.76 -7.18
N GLU A 313 -9.79 26.29 -6.57
CA GLU A 313 -9.81 26.87 -5.22
C GLU A 313 -10.79 28.04 -5.11
N LYS A 314 -10.86 28.92 -6.13
CA LYS A 314 -11.88 29.98 -6.20
C LYS A 314 -13.30 29.42 -6.16
N ARG A 315 -13.58 28.36 -6.92
CA ARG A 315 -14.90 27.71 -6.91
C ARG A 315 -15.20 27.05 -5.58
N GLU A 316 -14.24 26.30 -5.03
CA GLU A 316 -14.38 25.62 -3.73
C GLU A 316 -14.59 26.62 -2.59
N LEU A 317 -13.90 27.77 -2.63
CA LEU A 317 -14.11 28.86 -1.67
C LEU A 317 -15.53 29.42 -1.76
N ILE A 318 -15.99 29.77 -2.97
CA ILE A 318 -17.33 30.30 -3.21
C ILE A 318 -18.40 29.31 -2.72
N ASP A 319 -18.26 28.02 -3.10
CA ASP A 319 -19.20 26.97 -2.70
C ASP A 319 -19.23 26.80 -1.17
N ALA A 320 -18.06 26.80 -0.52
CA ALA A 320 -17.97 26.68 0.94
C ALA A 320 -18.58 27.89 1.66
N LEU A 321 -18.38 29.12 1.17
CA LEU A 321 -18.96 30.34 1.74
C LEU A 321 -20.49 30.36 1.58
N ILE A 322 -21.01 29.97 0.41
CA ILE A 322 -22.46 29.87 0.19
C ILE A 322 -23.08 28.85 1.13
N HIS A 323 -22.48 27.66 1.25
CA HIS A 323 -22.95 26.63 2.19
C HIS A 323 -22.93 27.12 3.64
N LEU A 324 -21.89 27.86 4.05
CA LEU A 324 -21.78 28.41 5.39
C LEU A 324 -22.93 29.38 5.71
N VAL A 325 -23.32 30.23 4.75
CA VAL A 325 -24.48 31.15 4.92
C VAL A 325 -25.78 30.36 5.02
N VAL A 326 -25.98 29.35 4.17
CA VAL A 326 -27.18 28.51 4.21
C VAL A 326 -27.31 27.82 5.58
N ASP A 327 -26.23 27.27 6.11
CA ASP A 327 -26.22 26.62 7.42
C ASP A 327 -26.49 27.59 8.58
N LEU A 328 -25.97 28.83 8.48
CA LEU A 328 -26.23 29.88 9.48
C LEU A 328 -27.67 30.38 9.44
N ASP A 329 -28.24 30.61 8.24
CA ASP A 329 -29.61 31.07 8.07
C ASP A 329 -30.65 29.98 8.41
N GLN A 330 -30.32 28.68 8.26
CA GLN A 330 -31.18 27.56 8.70
C GLN A 330 -31.27 27.44 10.23
N ASN A 331 -30.22 27.85 10.95
CA ASN A 331 -30.17 27.82 12.42
C ASN A 331 -30.83 29.04 13.08
N ASP A 332 -31.23 30.05 12.29
CA ASP A 332 -31.86 31.28 12.77
C ASP A 332 -33.40 31.19 12.61
N GLU A 333 -34.12 30.87 13.69
CA GLU A 333 -35.58 30.68 13.66
C GLU A 333 -36.36 31.90 13.16
N THR A 334 -35.75 33.09 13.21
CA THR A 334 -36.34 34.36 12.76
C THR A 334 -36.34 34.58 11.24
N LYS A 335 -35.59 33.79 10.45
CA LYS A 335 -35.44 34.00 8.99
C LYS A 335 -36.13 32.95 8.10
N LYS A 336 -36.97 32.07 8.67
CA LYS A 336 -37.61 30.95 7.94
C LYS A 336 -38.55 31.32 6.78
N GLU A 337 -38.88 32.59 6.55
CA GLU A 337 -39.84 33.00 5.50
C GLU A 337 -39.26 33.79 4.31
N GLN A 338 -37.95 34.09 4.25
CA GLN A 338 -37.36 34.75 3.08
C GLN A 338 -35.94 34.23 2.80
N GLY A 339 -35.79 33.48 1.71
CA GLY A 339 -34.47 33.05 1.25
C GLY A 339 -34.54 32.12 0.04
N ASP A 340 -34.96 32.65 -1.10
CA ASP A 340 -34.68 32.01 -2.39
C ASP A 340 -33.16 32.16 -2.59
N VAL A 341 -32.38 31.09 -2.38
CA VAL A 341 -30.92 31.06 -2.61
C VAL A 341 -30.65 31.05 -4.12
N ARG A 342 -31.11 32.09 -4.82
CA ARG A 342 -30.98 32.23 -6.27
C ARG A 342 -29.97 33.27 -6.71
N ASP A 343 -29.51 34.12 -5.80
CA ASP A 343 -28.48 35.11 -6.09
C ASP A 343 -27.21 34.83 -5.28
N ALA A 344 -26.28 34.11 -5.92
CA ALA A 344 -24.98 33.78 -5.34
C ALA A 344 -24.14 35.05 -5.08
N GLN A 345 -24.27 36.09 -5.91
CA GLN A 345 -23.49 37.31 -5.74
C GLN A 345 -23.98 38.11 -4.52
N ALA A 346 -25.30 38.26 -4.36
CA ALA A 346 -25.86 38.92 -3.18
C ALA A 346 -25.50 38.21 -1.85
N THR A 347 -25.20 36.91 -1.90
CA THR A 347 -24.73 36.15 -0.74
C THR A 347 -23.25 36.40 -0.47
N LEU A 348 -22.42 36.48 -1.52
CA LEU A 348 -20.99 36.73 -1.43
C LEU A 348 -20.67 38.16 -0.98
N ASP A 349 -21.47 39.16 -1.38
CA ASP A 349 -21.32 40.57 -0.98
C ASP A 349 -21.46 40.81 0.54
N ARG A 350 -21.95 39.82 1.28
CA ARG A 350 -22.05 39.87 2.76
C ARG A 350 -20.74 39.53 3.45
N PHE A 351 -19.77 38.97 2.73
CA PHE A 351 -18.46 38.60 3.26
C PHE A 351 -17.43 39.68 2.97
N ASP A 352 -16.59 39.95 3.97
CA ASP A 352 -15.34 40.67 3.79
C ASP A 352 -14.18 39.78 4.23
N ILE A 353 -13.11 39.72 3.45
CA ILE A 353 -11.95 38.85 3.69
C ILE A 353 -10.70 39.73 3.70
N ASP A 354 -10.18 39.98 4.90
CA ASP A 354 -9.00 40.81 5.12
C ASP A 354 -7.88 40.03 5.82
N LEU A 355 -6.67 40.54 5.71
CA LEU A 355 -5.57 40.16 6.60
C LEU A 355 -5.61 41.06 7.84
N ASN A 356 -5.35 40.50 9.01
CA ASN A 356 -5.26 41.26 10.25
C ASN A 356 -4.19 42.38 10.16
N GLU A 357 -4.20 43.33 11.10
CA GLU A 357 -3.27 44.49 11.11
C GLU A 357 -1.77 44.11 11.06
N ASN A 358 -1.43 42.85 11.37
CA ASN A 358 -0.07 42.31 11.34
C ASN A 358 0.26 41.54 10.05
N GLY A 359 -0.67 41.42 9.10
CA GLY A 359 -0.50 40.69 7.83
C GLY A 359 -0.31 39.18 7.98
N THR A 360 -0.76 38.59 9.10
CA THR A 360 -0.41 37.22 9.50
C THR A 360 -1.59 36.28 9.68
N GLU A 361 -2.78 36.78 10.02
CA GLU A 361 -3.99 35.96 10.12
C GLU A 361 -5.10 36.51 9.23
N ILE A 362 -5.81 35.61 8.58
CA ILE A 362 -6.96 35.92 7.74
C ILE A 362 -8.18 36.12 8.65
N GLU A 363 -8.78 37.31 8.58
CA GLU A 363 -10.04 37.65 9.25
C GLU A 363 -11.16 37.73 8.21
N ILE A 364 -12.18 36.88 8.38
CA ILE A 364 -13.38 36.93 7.55
C ILE A 364 -14.53 37.44 8.40
N THR A 365 -15.19 38.49 7.93
CA THR A 365 -16.42 39.01 8.52
C THR A 365 -17.63 38.68 7.67
N LEU A 366 -18.77 38.47 8.32
CA LEU A 366 -20.08 38.36 7.69
C LEU A 366 -20.97 39.47 8.26
N ASP A 367 -21.45 40.39 7.43
CA ASP A 367 -22.23 41.56 7.84
C ASP A 367 -21.53 42.35 8.98
N ASP A 368 -20.23 42.67 8.81
CA ASP A 368 -19.35 43.34 9.78
C ASP A 368 -19.13 42.61 11.12
N LYS A 369 -19.42 41.30 11.19
CA LYS A 369 -19.17 40.47 12.38
C LYS A 369 -18.13 39.38 12.13
N PRO A 370 -17.18 39.16 13.04
CA PRO A 370 -16.15 38.14 12.86
C PRO A 370 -16.76 36.73 12.84
N LEU A 371 -16.36 35.93 11.85
CA LEU A 371 -16.88 34.59 11.62
C LEU A 371 -15.80 33.52 11.86
N ALA A 372 -16.10 32.56 12.73
CA ALA A 372 -15.22 31.42 12.96
C ALA A 372 -15.35 30.40 11.82
N LEU A 373 -14.36 30.38 10.92
CA LEU A 373 -14.40 29.53 9.73
C LEU A 373 -14.03 28.06 10.00
N PRO A 374 -14.62 27.13 9.24
CA PRO A 374 -14.10 25.77 9.11
C PRO A 374 -12.64 25.76 8.65
N VAL A 375 -11.89 24.75 9.10
CA VAL A 375 -10.46 24.57 8.75
C VAL A 375 -10.25 24.51 7.23
N GLN A 376 -11.20 23.92 6.51
CA GLN A 376 -11.15 23.80 5.05
C GLN A 376 -11.10 25.18 4.36
N VAL A 377 -11.91 26.13 4.80
CA VAL A 377 -11.96 27.48 4.22
C VAL A 377 -10.66 28.24 4.52
N LYS A 378 -10.16 28.15 5.75
CA LYS A 378 -8.87 28.76 6.13
C LYS A 378 -7.72 28.27 5.27
N ASN A 379 -7.68 26.97 4.96
CA ASN A 379 -6.65 26.39 4.12
C ASN A 379 -6.73 26.90 2.67
N ILE A 380 -7.94 27.01 2.11
CA ILE A 380 -8.14 27.54 0.75
C ILE A 380 -7.67 29.00 0.67
N VAL A 381 -8.10 29.85 1.62
CA VAL A 381 -7.68 31.26 1.61
C VAL A 381 -6.18 31.41 1.82
N SER A 382 -5.58 30.61 2.70
CA SER A 382 -4.11 30.61 2.88
C SER A 382 -3.36 30.17 1.62
N SER A 383 -3.90 29.21 0.87
CA SER A 383 -3.35 28.79 -0.43
C SER A 383 -3.39 29.94 -1.45
N ILE A 384 -4.48 30.70 -1.48
CA ILE A 384 -4.65 31.87 -2.35
C ILE A 384 -3.66 32.98 -1.96
N VAL A 385 -3.52 33.30 -0.67
CA VAL A 385 -2.56 34.32 -0.20
C VAL A 385 -1.12 33.94 -0.58
N LEU A 386 -0.75 32.65 -0.54
CA LEU A 386 0.57 32.20 -1.00
C LEU A 386 0.82 32.47 -2.49
N ASP A 387 -0.22 32.43 -3.33
CA ASP A 387 -0.09 32.63 -4.78
C ASP A 387 -0.06 34.12 -5.18
N PHE A 388 -0.78 34.96 -4.44
CA PHE A 388 -1.02 36.36 -4.80
C PHE A 388 -0.33 37.37 -3.87
N GLY A 389 0.23 36.95 -2.73
CA GLY A 389 0.79 37.85 -1.71
C GLY A 389 -0.30 38.53 -0.86
N GLU A 390 -1.38 38.96 -1.50
CA GLU A 390 -2.58 39.53 -0.91
C GLU A 390 -3.85 38.78 -1.36
N ILE A 391 -5.03 39.21 -0.91
CA ILE A 391 -6.32 38.63 -1.30
C ILE A 391 -6.88 39.43 -2.48
N PRO A 392 -6.88 38.89 -3.72
CA PRO A 392 -7.42 39.61 -4.87
C PRO A 392 -8.89 40.06 -4.68
N PRO A 393 -9.23 41.31 -5.06
CA PRO A 393 -10.57 41.87 -4.84
C PRO A 393 -11.67 41.18 -5.68
N ASP A 394 -11.30 40.40 -6.70
CA ASP A 394 -12.23 39.67 -7.56
C ASP A 394 -12.49 38.22 -7.11
N ILE A 395 -11.91 37.76 -5.99
CA ILE A 395 -12.10 36.40 -5.47
C ILE A 395 -13.57 36.09 -5.20
N LEU A 396 -14.32 37.05 -4.65
CA LEU A 396 -15.74 36.91 -4.30
C LEU A 396 -16.71 37.24 -5.46
N GLN A 397 -16.21 37.29 -6.70
CA GLN A 397 -17.08 37.43 -7.88
C GLN A 397 -17.54 36.04 -8.36
N ALA A 398 -18.86 35.85 -8.40
CA ALA A 398 -19.47 34.65 -8.96
C ALA A 398 -19.12 34.49 -10.45
N ALA A 399 -18.74 33.28 -10.85
CA ALA A 399 -18.34 33.00 -12.23
C ALA A 399 -19.58 32.88 -13.16
N GLY A 400 -20.18 34.02 -13.53
CA GLY A 400 -21.22 34.13 -14.56
C GLY A 400 -22.57 33.44 -14.28
N GLU A 401 -23.61 33.84 -15.03
CA GLU A 401 -24.96 33.30 -14.89
C GLU A 401 -25.02 31.81 -15.27
N GLY A 402 -25.18 30.92 -14.28
CA GLY A 402 -25.91 29.66 -14.51
C GLY A 402 -25.33 28.32 -14.06
N THR A 403 -24.30 28.23 -13.21
CA THR A 403 -23.75 26.91 -12.82
C THR A 403 -23.37 26.79 -11.35
N TYR A 404 -24.34 26.87 -10.45
CA TYR A 404 -24.22 26.33 -9.09
C TYR A 404 -25.38 25.36 -8.85
N ASN A 405 -25.21 24.12 -9.33
CA ASN A 405 -26.19 23.06 -9.15
C ASN A 405 -25.67 22.15 -8.03
N ILE A 406 -26.23 22.30 -6.83
CA ILE A 406 -25.80 21.67 -5.55
C ILE A 406 -26.12 20.16 -5.50
N SER A 407 -26.03 19.46 -6.63
CA SER A 407 -26.33 18.02 -6.72
C SER A 407 -25.48 17.37 -7.80
N ARG A 408 -24.28 16.91 -7.43
CA ARG A 408 -23.50 15.93 -8.22
C ARG A 408 -22.43 15.25 -7.37
N THR A 409 -22.79 14.15 -6.72
CA THR A 409 -21.86 13.09 -6.32
C THR A 409 -21.37 12.36 -7.57
N LYS A 410 -20.05 12.28 -7.77
CA LYS A 410 -19.40 11.60 -8.92
C LYS A 410 -19.69 10.09 -8.91
N SER A 411 -20.05 9.53 -10.08
CA SER A 411 -20.31 8.10 -10.30
C SER A 411 -19.06 7.33 -10.75
N LYS A 412 -18.98 6.05 -10.35
CA LYS A 412 -17.86 5.09 -10.51
C LYS A 412 -17.64 4.52 -11.93
N ASP A 413 -18.34 4.99 -12.95
CA ASP A 413 -18.40 4.28 -14.25
C ASP A 413 -17.32 4.65 -15.29
N ASP A 414 -16.41 5.58 -15.00
CA ASP A 414 -15.39 6.04 -15.97
C ASP A 414 -14.06 5.22 -15.95
N VAL A 415 -14.01 4.08 -15.24
CA VAL A 415 -12.75 3.35 -14.95
C VAL A 415 -12.37 2.29 -16.02
N TRP A 416 -13.16 2.11 -17.08
CA TRP A 416 -13.07 0.91 -17.94
C TRP A 416 -12.14 0.99 -19.18
N GLN A 417 -11.07 1.81 -19.23
CA GLN A 417 -10.20 1.89 -20.43
C GLN A 417 -8.70 2.21 -20.19
N GLY A 418 -7.98 1.44 -19.37
CA GLY A 418 -6.54 1.63 -19.11
C GLY A 418 -5.64 0.39 -19.26
N THR A 419 -4.41 0.62 -19.71
CA THR A 419 -3.32 -0.36 -19.80
C THR A 419 -2.69 -0.65 -18.43
N TYR A 420 -2.65 -1.93 -18.00
CA TYR A 420 -1.77 -2.60 -17.00
C TYR A 420 -1.33 -1.89 -15.70
N HIS A 421 -1.83 -0.69 -15.42
CA HIS A 421 -1.78 0.06 -14.18
C HIS A 421 -3.15 0.73 -14.03
N GLU A 422 -4.15 -0.07 -13.73
CA GLU A 422 -5.51 0.40 -13.46
C GLU A 422 -5.79 0.26 -11.97
N GLU A 423 -6.49 1.25 -11.40
CA GLU A 423 -7.05 1.20 -10.05
C GLU A 423 -7.83 -0.13 -9.86
N GLY A 424 -7.44 -0.93 -8.86
CA GLY A 424 -8.13 -2.18 -8.49
C GLY A 424 -7.46 -3.50 -8.88
N ALA A 425 -6.26 -3.51 -9.46
CA ALA A 425 -5.47 -4.73 -9.70
C ALA A 425 -4.40 -4.97 -8.63
N PHE A 426 -4.41 -6.15 -8.00
CA PHE A 426 -3.44 -6.61 -7.02
C PHE A 426 -2.47 -7.61 -7.63
N ILE A 427 -1.19 -7.50 -7.26
CA ILE A 427 -0.12 -8.34 -7.79
C ILE A 427 0.41 -9.23 -6.66
N TYR A 428 0.60 -10.51 -6.95
CA TYR A 428 1.03 -11.52 -5.98
C TYR A 428 2.12 -12.45 -6.51
N ASP A 429 2.93 -12.94 -5.59
CA ASP A 429 3.93 -13.97 -5.83
C ASP A 429 3.29 -15.37 -5.89
N GLU A 430 3.91 -16.26 -6.66
CA GLU A 430 3.49 -17.66 -6.76
C GLU A 430 4.63 -18.59 -6.35
N TRP A 431 4.32 -19.63 -5.59
CA TRP A 431 5.32 -20.62 -5.19
C TRP A 431 5.58 -21.64 -6.29
N ASP A 432 6.84 -21.77 -6.72
CA ASP A 432 7.26 -22.81 -7.65
C ASP A 432 7.96 -23.94 -6.88
N PHE A 433 7.25 -25.06 -6.71
CA PHE A 433 7.77 -26.19 -5.94
C PHE A 433 9.02 -26.84 -6.52
N ARG A 434 9.18 -26.80 -7.85
CA ARG A 434 10.33 -27.42 -8.53
C ARG A 434 11.59 -26.63 -8.24
N ARG A 435 11.44 -25.32 -8.12
CA ARG A 435 12.50 -24.35 -7.80
C ARG A 435 12.69 -24.13 -6.31
N LYS A 436 11.68 -24.45 -5.48
CA LYS A 436 11.60 -24.10 -4.05
C LYS A 436 11.79 -22.61 -3.81
N HIS A 437 11.30 -21.79 -4.74
CA HIS A 437 11.36 -20.32 -4.66
C HIS A 437 10.09 -19.72 -5.25
N TYR A 438 9.82 -18.47 -4.87
CA TYR A 438 8.72 -17.69 -5.41
C TYR A 438 9.06 -17.10 -6.77
N ARG A 439 8.06 -17.05 -7.65
CA ARG A 439 8.05 -16.20 -8.83
C ARG A 439 7.44 -14.85 -8.46
N LYS A 440 8.23 -13.79 -8.59
CA LYS A 440 7.79 -12.46 -8.16
C LYS A 440 6.84 -11.79 -9.13
N ASP A 441 5.83 -11.11 -8.61
CA ASP A 441 4.81 -10.36 -9.36
C ASP A 441 4.17 -11.21 -10.47
N TRP A 442 3.93 -12.48 -10.18
CA TRP A 442 3.58 -13.46 -11.21
C TRP A 442 2.08 -13.51 -11.51
N CYS A 443 1.26 -13.29 -10.48
CA CYS A 443 -0.19 -13.40 -10.54
C CYS A 443 -0.86 -12.03 -10.38
N VAL A 444 -1.87 -11.75 -11.21
CA VAL A 444 -2.69 -10.53 -11.16
C VAL A 444 -4.11 -10.90 -10.73
N LEU A 445 -4.54 -10.33 -9.62
CA LEU A 445 -5.86 -10.50 -9.01
C LEU A 445 -6.69 -9.20 -9.14
N ARG A 446 -7.97 -9.31 -9.45
CA ARG A 446 -8.92 -8.18 -9.52
C ARG A 446 -10.15 -8.46 -8.67
N GLU A 447 -10.60 -7.47 -7.93
CA GLU A 447 -11.86 -7.54 -7.18
C GLU A 447 -13.04 -7.08 -8.05
N VAL A 448 -14.13 -7.84 -8.01
CA VAL A 448 -15.34 -7.61 -8.82
C VAL A 448 -16.57 -7.79 -7.94
N ASP A 449 -17.49 -6.84 -7.96
CA ASP A 449 -18.74 -6.97 -7.21
C ASP A 449 -19.73 -7.91 -7.92
N ILE A 450 -20.35 -8.83 -7.16
CA ILE A 450 -21.43 -9.67 -7.70
C ILE A 450 -22.71 -8.84 -7.82
N HIS A 451 -23.34 -8.90 -8.99
CA HIS A 451 -24.64 -8.29 -9.20
C HIS A 451 -25.73 -9.12 -8.48
N PRO A 452 -26.56 -8.50 -7.62
CA PRO A 452 -27.58 -9.21 -6.88
C PRO A 452 -28.65 -9.76 -7.83
N LYS A 453 -29.04 -11.03 -7.62
CA LYS A 453 -30.15 -11.66 -8.33
C LYS A 453 -31.28 -11.97 -7.35
N HIS A 454 -32.43 -11.33 -7.53
CA HIS A 454 -33.60 -11.51 -6.67
C HIS A 454 -34.43 -12.73 -7.09
N ASP A 455 -33.94 -13.93 -6.75
CA ASP A 455 -34.65 -15.21 -6.95
C ASP A 455 -35.20 -15.76 -5.62
N SER A 456 -36.11 -16.74 -5.65
CA SER A 456 -36.68 -17.38 -4.45
C SER A 456 -35.73 -18.36 -3.75
N PHE A 457 -34.52 -18.57 -4.28
CA PHE A 457 -33.58 -19.62 -3.87
C PHE A 457 -33.29 -19.64 -2.36
N VAL A 458 -32.99 -18.50 -1.77
CA VAL A 458 -32.68 -18.40 -0.32
C VAL A 458 -33.92 -18.74 0.50
N SER A 459 -35.08 -18.18 0.16
CA SER A 459 -36.34 -18.45 0.85
C SER A 459 -36.75 -19.93 0.78
N ASP A 460 -36.58 -20.54 -0.39
CA ASP A 460 -36.86 -21.96 -0.63
C ASP A 460 -35.92 -22.85 0.19
N THR A 461 -34.64 -22.49 0.28
CA THR A 461 -33.63 -23.19 1.08
C THR A 461 -33.95 -23.12 2.58
N LEU A 462 -34.26 -21.93 3.10
CA LEU A 462 -34.65 -21.74 4.50
C LEU A 462 -35.92 -22.53 4.85
N SER A 463 -36.87 -22.61 3.91
CA SER A 463 -38.10 -23.39 4.08
C SER A 463 -37.82 -24.90 4.08
N LYS A 464 -36.99 -25.38 3.13
CA LYS A 464 -36.56 -26.78 3.00
C LYS A 464 -35.83 -27.29 4.25
N TYR A 465 -35.00 -26.46 4.86
CA TYR A 465 -34.15 -26.82 6.01
C TYR A 465 -34.59 -26.21 7.34
N ARG A 466 -35.83 -25.72 7.47
CA ARG A 466 -36.34 -25.06 8.68
C ARG A 466 -36.10 -25.87 9.97
N GLY A 467 -36.32 -27.19 9.92
CA GLY A 467 -36.07 -28.06 11.08
C GLY A 467 -34.59 -28.18 11.46
N LEU A 468 -33.72 -28.18 10.45
CA LEU A 468 -32.27 -28.22 10.63
C LEU A 468 -31.75 -26.88 11.18
N LEU A 469 -32.29 -25.75 10.70
CA LEU A 469 -31.98 -24.41 11.20
C LEU A 469 -32.37 -24.24 12.67
N ALA A 470 -33.51 -24.78 13.10
CA ALA A 470 -33.88 -24.75 14.52
C ALA A 470 -32.88 -25.53 15.40
N HIS A 471 -32.38 -26.67 14.91
CA HIS A 471 -31.36 -27.45 15.59
C HIS A 471 -29.99 -26.75 15.59
N LEU A 472 -29.59 -26.17 14.46
CA LEU A 472 -28.41 -25.34 14.30
C LEU A 472 -28.40 -24.18 15.29
N ARG A 473 -29.45 -23.37 15.29
CA ARG A 473 -29.61 -22.22 16.20
C ARG A 473 -29.44 -22.64 17.65
N LYS A 474 -30.10 -23.72 18.07
CA LYS A 474 -29.97 -24.24 19.44
C LYS A 474 -28.54 -24.70 19.77
N THR A 475 -27.88 -25.40 18.85
CA THR A 475 -26.49 -25.86 19.04
C THR A 475 -25.51 -24.71 19.09
N PHE A 476 -25.68 -23.70 18.24
CA PHE A 476 -24.85 -22.50 18.21
C PHE A 476 -25.12 -21.55 19.39
N GLU A 477 -26.37 -21.44 19.86
CA GLU A 477 -26.70 -20.76 21.12
C GLU A 477 -25.98 -21.39 22.31
N MET A 478 -25.91 -22.72 22.38
CA MET A 478 -25.13 -23.42 23.42
C MET A 478 -23.61 -23.18 23.31
N LEU A 479 -23.09 -22.92 22.11
CA LEU A 479 -21.68 -22.62 21.84
C LEU A 479 -21.31 -21.14 22.05
N ARG A 480 -22.30 -20.25 22.16
CA ARG A 480 -22.09 -18.80 22.29
C ARG A 480 -21.31 -18.42 23.56
N GLY A 481 -21.19 -19.34 24.52
CA GLY A 481 -20.53 -19.11 25.80
C GLY A 481 -21.42 -18.23 26.69
N GLU A 482 -21.85 -18.75 27.83
CA GLU A 482 -22.59 -17.96 28.80
C GLU A 482 -21.59 -17.18 29.68
N ASN A 483 -21.88 -15.90 29.96
CA ASN A 483 -21.17 -15.14 30.98
C ASN A 483 -21.20 -15.94 32.29
N ARG A 484 -20.04 -16.40 32.74
CA ARG A 484 -19.96 -17.25 33.94
C ARG A 484 -19.52 -16.42 35.12
N LEU A 485 -20.33 -16.44 36.17
CA LEU A 485 -19.93 -15.89 37.46
C LEU A 485 -18.98 -16.90 38.13
N LEU A 486 -17.69 -16.59 38.13
CA LEU A 486 -16.68 -17.34 38.88
C LEU A 486 -16.82 -17.00 40.36
N ARG A 487 -16.74 -18.03 41.21
CA ARG A 487 -16.98 -17.98 42.65
C ARG A 487 -15.73 -18.41 43.40
N ARG A 488 -15.56 -17.96 44.65
CA ARG A 488 -14.36 -18.19 45.46
C ARG A 488 -13.06 -17.71 44.77
N GLU A 489 -13.07 -16.49 44.28
CA GLU A 489 -11.90 -15.81 43.72
C GLU A 489 -11.23 -14.90 44.76
N LYS A 490 -9.92 -14.67 44.61
CA LYS A 490 -9.14 -13.82 45.53
C LYS A 490 -9.49 -12.33 45.42
N SER A 491 -10.04 -11.93 44.28
CA SER A 491 -10.43 -10.55 43.97
C SER A 491 -11.52 -10.58 42.90
N GLY A 492 -12.52 -9.71 43.01
CA GLY A 492 -13.64 -9.69 42.08
C GLY A 492 -14.56 -8.49 42.30
N ASP A 493 -15.61 -8.42 41.49
CA ASP A 493 -16.53 -7.29 41.40
C ASP A 493 -17.56 -7.27 42.54
N ASP A 494 -17.85 -8.43 43.13
CA ASP A 494 -18.79 -8.59 44.25
C ASP A 494 -18.31 -9.69 45.23
N ILE A 495 -18.93 -9.81 46.40
CA ILE A 495 -18.55 -10.74 47.46
C ILE A 495 -19.29 -12.08 47.30
N ASP A 496 -18.57 -13.20 47.35
CA ASP A 496 -19.18 -14.52 47.44
C ASP A 496 -19.61 -14.79 48.89
N ILE A 497 -20.89 -14.53 49.16
CA ILE A 497 -21.46 -14.68 50.50
C ILE A 497 -21.24 -16.10 51.07
N ASN A 498 -21.28 -17.14 50.24
CA ASN A 498 -21.07 -18.51 50.74
C ASN A 498 -19.61 -18.74 51.15
N ALA A 499 -18.67 -18.26 50.35
CA ALA A 499 -17.25 -18.32 50.66
C ALA A 499 -16.91 -17.52 51.93
N LEU A 500 -17.54 -16.36 52.10
CA LEU A 500 -17.39 -15.53 53.30
C LEU A 500 -17.95 -16.21 54.55
N ILE A 501 -19.12 -16.84 54.46
CA ILE A 501 -19.70 -17.60 55.58
C ILE A 501 -18.77 -18.75 55.99
N GLU A 502 -18.26 -19.51 55.04
CA GLU A 502 -17.30 -20.59 55.29
C GLU A 502 -16.00 -20.05 55.92
N ALA A 503 -15.43 -18.97 55.38
CA ALA A 503 -14.19 -18.40 55.88
C ALA A 503 -14.31 -17.82 57.31
N ILE A 504 -15.47 -17.23 57.64
CA ILE A 504 -15.76 -16.76 59.00
C ILE A 504 -15.95 -17.95 59.96
N ALA A 505 -16.62 -19.01 59.51
CA ALA A 505 -16.77 -20.22 60.30
C ALA A 505 -15.42 -20.88 60.59
N ASP A 506 -14.56 -21.01 59.58
CA ASP A 506 -13.21 -21.57 59.69
C ASP A 506 -12.34 -20.76 60.66
N ASN A 507 -12.35 -19.42 60.53
CA ASN A 507 -11.63 -18.52 61.45
C ASN A 507 -12.11 -18.67 62.90
N HIS A 508 -13.42 -18.83 63.12
CA HIS A 508 -13.95 -19.07 64.47
C HIS A 508 -13.52 -20.42 65.07
N THR A 509 -13.16 -21.40 64.24
CA THR A 509 -12.60 -22.68 64.67
C THR A 509 -11.07 -22.68 64.81
N GLY A 510 -10.43 -21.53 64.59
CA GLY A 510 -8.97 -21.35 64.69
C GLY A 510 -8.20 -21.80 63.44
N MET A 511 -8.89 -22.05 62.32
CA MET A 511 -8.27 -22.28 61.02
C MET A 511 -7.98 -20.96 60.31
N GLU A 512 -7.02 -20.97 59.38
CA GLU A 512 -6.65 -19.79 58.62
C GLU A 512 -7.75 -19.40 57.62
N MET A 513 -8.14 -18.13 57.62
CA MET A 513 -9.19 -17.61 56.75
C MET A 513 -8.71 -17.60 55.29
N THR A 514 -9.51 -18.19 54.38
CA THR A 514 -9.19 -18.15 52.96
C THR A 514 -9.36 -16.74 52.38
N ASP A 515 -8.45 -16.35 51.49
CA ASP A 515 -8.47 -15.05 50.79
C ASP A 515 -9.41 -15.03 49.57
N ARG A 516 -10.07 -16.16 49.28
CA ARG A 516 -10.93 -16.39 48.11
C ARG A 516 -12.40 -16.04 48.37
N LEU A 517 -12.67 -14.77 48.67
CA LEU A 517 -13.99 -14.30 49.16
C LEU A 517 -14.86 -13.63 48.10
N PHE A 518 -14.39 -13.51 46.86
CA PHE A 518 -15.04 -12.68 45.85
C PHE A 518 -15.65 -13.52 44.71
N THR A 519 -16.61 -12.90 44.01
CA THR A 519 -17.12 -13.37 42.73
C THR A 519 -16.63 -12.43 41.63
N ARG A 520 -16.29 -13.00 40.47
CA ARG A 520 -15.85 -12.24 39.30
C ARG A 520 -16.68 -12.66 38.11
N LEU A 521 -17.24 -11.70 37.39
CA LEU A 521 -17.99 -11.99 36.17
C LEU A 521 -16.98 -12.23 35.03
N ASP A 522 -16.78 -13.48 34.64
CA ASP A 522 -15.94 -13.83 33.50
C ASP A 522 -16.74 -13.61 32.22
N LYS A 523 -16.57 -12.43 31.62
CA LYS A 523 -17.06 -12.12 30.28
C LYS A 523 -16.14 -12.80 29.28
N GLN A 524 -16.51 -13.98 28.81
CA GLN A 524 -15.87 -14.54 27.63
C GLN A 524 -16.34 -13.76 26.40
N GLU A 525 -15.67 -12.64 26.11
CA GLU A 525 -15.86 -11.93 24.85
C GLU A 525 -15.24 -12.77 23.73
N ARG A 526 -16.10 -13.56 23.08
CA ARG A 526 -15.76 -14.36 21.92
C ARG A 526 -15.50 -13.41 20.74
N ASN A 527 -14.24 -13.30 20.34
CA ASN A 527 -13.81 -12.44 19.24
C ASN A 527 -13.24 -13.29 18.09
N VAL A 528 -14.15 -13.85 17.29
CA VAL A 528 -13.83 -14.69 16.12
C VAL A 528 -14.21 -13.95 14.84
N ALA A 529 -13.30 -13.96 13.86
CA ALA A 529 -13.58 -13.51 12.49
C ALA A 529 -13.49 -14.69 11.52
N VAL A 530 -14.48 -14.80 10.63
CA VAL A 530 -14.63 -15.94 9.72
C VAL A 530 -14.70 -15.44 8.28
N LEU A 531 -13.84 -15.94 7.41
CA LEU A 531 -13.88 -15.63 5.98
C LEU A 531 -14.26 -16.88 5.20
N PHE A 532 -15.35 -16.82 4.44
CA PHE A 532 -15.74 -17.87 3.50
C PHE A 532 -15.18 -17.59 2.11
N MET A 533 -14.38 -18.53 1.62
CA MET A 533 -13.86 -18.58 0.26
C MET A 533 -14.67 -19.63 -0.51
N VAL A 534 -15.50 -19.18 -1.46
CA VAL A 534 -16.44 -20.02 -2.20
C VAL A 534 -15.96 -20.21 -3.63
N ASP A 535 -15.86 -21.46 -4.06
CA ASP A 535 -15.46 -21.79 -5.41
C ASP A 535 -16.57 -21.43 -6.41
N MET A 536 -16.21 -20.69 -7.45
CA MET A 536 -17.12 -20.39 -8.56
C MET A 536 -16.69 -21.09 -9.85
N SER A 537 -15.73 -22.02 -9.84
CA SER A 537 -15.19 -22.65 -11.05
C SER A 537 -16.07 -23.76 -11.67
N GLY A 538 -15.70 -24.17 -12.88
CA GLY A 538 -16.50 -24.88 -13.88
C GLY A 538 -17.27 -26.14 -13.45
N SER A 539 -18.48 -26.26 -14.02
CA SER A 539 -19.39 -27.42 -14.16
C SER A 539 -19.43 -28.52 -13.10
N THR A 540 -19.17 -28.24 -11.82
CA THR A 540 -19.56 -29.13 -10.73
C THR A 540 -21.07 -29.37 -10.85
N GLU A 541 -21.44 -30.62 -11.11
CA GLU A 541 -22.79 -31.09 -11.48
C GLU A 541 -23.85 -30.25 -10.76
N GLY A 542 -24.86 -29.71 -11.45
CA GLY A 542 -25.72 -28.64 -10.90
C GLY A 542 -26.38 -28.87 -9.52
N TRP A 543 -26.28 -30.08 -8.96
CA TRP A 543 -26.58 -30.39 -7.56
C TRP A 543 -25.48 -29.97 -6.56
N ILE A 544 -24.19 -30.03 -6.89
CA ILE A 544 -23.04 -29.65 -6.03
C ILE A 544 -23.03 -28.13 -5.81
N ASN A 545 -23.05 -27.34 -6.89
CA ASN A 545 -23.13 -25.87 -6.77
C ASN A 545 -24.37 -25.43 -5.97
N ARG A 546 -25.51 -26.13 -6.18
CA ARG A 546 -26.71 -25.93 -5.37
C ARG A 546 -26.45 -26.27 -3.90
N ALA A 547 -25.80 -27.40 -3.62
CA ALA A 547 -25.48 -27.84 -2.26
C ALA A 547 -24.52 -26.87 -1.53
N GLU A 548 -23.50 -26.33 -2.22
CA GLU A 548 -22.58 -25.32 -1.67
C GLU A 548 -23.29 -24.02 -1.34
N ARG A 549 -24.19 -23.56 -2.22
CA ARG A 549 -25.01 -22.37 -1.96
C ARG A 549 -26.02 -22.61 -0.85
N GLU A 550 -26.65 -23.77 -0.81
CA GLU A 550 -27.55 -24.17 0.30
C GLU A 550 -26.76 -24.21 1.63
N ALA A 551 -25.56 -24.78 1.63
CA ALA A 551 -24.64 -24.82 2.76
C ALA A 551 -24.23 -23.42 3.24
N LEU A 552 -23.84 -22.54 2.31
CA LEU A 552 -23.45 -21.16 2.60
C LEU A 552 -24.59 -20.39 3.28
N VAL A 553 -25.82 -20.53 2.78
CA VAL A 553 -27.01 -19.90 3.40
C VAL A 553 -27.21 -20.40 4.84
N LEU A 554 -27.13 -21.71 5.07
CA LEU A 554 -27.27 -22.29 6.41
C LEU A 554 -26.17 -21.82 7.37
N LEU A 555 -24.94 -21.68 6.88
CA LEU A 555 -23.80 -21.17 7.64
C LEU A 555 -23.97 -19.69 8.02
N CYS A 556 -24.39 -18.85 7.07
CA CYS A 556 -24.67 -17.43 7.33
C CYS A 556 -25.72 -17.27 8.42
N GLU A 557 -26.85 -17.97 8.31
CA GLU A 557 -27.92 -17.95 9.31
C GLU A 557 -27.45 -18.41 10.70
N SER A 558 -26.49 -19.33 10.74
CA SER A 558 -25.94 -19.84 12.00
C SER A 558 -24.96 -18.83 12.63
N LEU A 559 -24.18 -18.12 11.83
CA LEU A 559 -23.23 -17.11 12.30
C LEU A 559 -23.90 -15.83 12.76
N GLU A 560 -25.00 -15.44 12.11
CA GLU A 560 -25.86 -14.34 12.58
C GLU A 560 -26.40 -14.59 13.99
N VAL A 561 -26.70 -15.86 14.34
CA VAL A 561 -27.14 -16.24 15.70
C VAL A 561 -26.00 -16.17 16.72
N LEU A 562 -24.78 -16.50 16.29
CA LEU A 562 -23.58 -16.38 17.12
C LEU A 562 -23.15 -14.94 17.35
N GLY A 563 -23.37 -14.05 16.38
CA GLY A 563 -22.88 -12.68 16.37
C GLY A 563 -21.39 -12.58 16.01
N ASP A 564 -20.83 -13.58 15.33
CA ASP A 564 -19.43 -13.56 14.87
C ASP A 564 -19.30 -12.66 13.62
N ARG A 565 -18.16 -11.99 13.47
CA ARG A 565 -17.88 -11.19 12.26
C ARG A 565 -17.50 -12.13 11.13
N TYR A 566 -18.14 -11.99 9.97
CA TYR A 566 -17.82 -12.81 8.82
C TYR A 566 -17.89 -12.09 7.48
N ALA A 567 -17.12 -12.58 6.52
CA ALA A 567 -17.11 -12.12 5.13
C ALA A 567 -17.24 -13.30 4.17
N ILE A 568 -17.72 -13.04 2.96
CA ILE A 568 -17.93 -14.02 1.90
C ILE A 568 -17.32 -13.48 0.61
N TYR A 569 -16.42 -14.27 0.04
CA TYR A 569 -15.80 -14.00 -1.25
C TYR A 569 -15.90 -15.23 -2.14
N GLY A 570 -16.34 -15.03 -3.38
CA GLY A 570 -16.24 -16.02 -4.44
C GLY A 570 -14.92 -15.88 -5.18
N PHE A 571 -14.44 -16.94 -5.83
CA PHE A 571 -13.23 -16.85 -6.65
C PHE A 571 -13.36 -17.62 -7.96
N SER A 572 -12.70 -17.11 -9.00
CA SER A 572 -12.53 -17.76 -10.31
C SER A 572 -11.22 -17.28 -10.92
N GLY A 573 -10.58 -18.10 -11.74
CA GLY A 573 -9.36 -17.72 -12.47
C GLY A 573 -9.28 -18.39 -13.82
N THR A 574 -8.80 -17.68 -14.85
CA THR A 574 -8.58 -18.30 -16.17
C THR A 574 -7.10 -18.45 -16.49
N THR A 575 -6.26 -17.52 -16.02
CA THR A 575 -4.80 -17.53 -16.22
C THR A 575 -4.11 -16.74 -15.09
N ARG A 576 -2.78 -16.80 -15.01
CA ARG A 576 -1.97 -15.96 -14.09
C ARG A 576 -2.28 -14.46 -14.18
N ASN A 577 -2.66 -13.96 -15.37
CA ASN A 577 -2.94 -12.54 -15.59
C ASN A 577 -4.42 -12.18 -15.36
N ARG A 578 -5.26 -13.18 -15.01
CA ARG A 578 -6.70 -13.02 -14.88
C ARG A 578 -7.23 -13.90 -13.75
N CYS A 579 -6.88 -13.55 -12.52
CA CYS A 579 -7.51 -14.06 -11.31
C CYS A 579 -8.57 -13.05 -10.85
N GLU A 580 -9.79 -13.51 -10.59
CA GLU A 580 -10.93 -12.66 -10.24
C GLU A 580 -11.47 -13.09 -8.88
N LEU A 581 -11.56 -12.13 -7.97
CA LEU A 581 -12.19 -12.27 -6.65
C LEU A 581 -13.54 -11.58 -6.69
N TYR A 582 -14.57 -12.26 -6.22
CA TYR A 582 -15.94 -11.79 -6.26
C TYR A 582 -16.43 -11.43 -4.86
N THR A 583 -16.67 -10.15 -4.60
CA THR A 583 -17.15 -9.69 -3.30
C THR A 583 -18.65 -9.98 -3.17
N VAL A 584 -19.00 -10.87 -2.23
CA VAL A 584 -20.41 -11.18 -1.90
C VAL A 584 -20.83 -10.37 -0.67
N LYS A 585 -20.01 -10.40 0.37
CA LYS A 585 -20.24 -9.69 1.64
C LYS A 585 -18.89 -9.36 2.29
N PRO A 586 -18.47 -8.09 2.40
CA PRO A 586 -17.33 -7.71 3.22
C PRO A 586 -17.66 -7.78 4.73
N PHE A 587 -16.66 -7.59 5.58
CA PHE A 587 -16.83 -7.68 7.04
C PHE A 587 -17.78 -6.60 7.60
N ASP A 588 -17.77 -5.39 7.03
CA ASP A 588 -18.53 -4.23 7.52
C ASP A 588 -19.98 -4.17 7.02
N GLU A 589 -20.37 -5.06 6.10
CA GLU A 589 -21.75 -5.12 5.57
C GLU A 589 -22.61 -6.08 6.40
N SER A 590 -23.86 -5.70 6.67
CA SER A 590 -24.83 -6.55 7.36
C SER A 590 -25.44 -7.60 6.42
N TYR A 591 -25.89 -8.73 6.95
CA TYR A 591 -26.55 -9.77 6.15
C TYR A 591 -28.00 -9.38 5.81
N ASP A 592 -28.16 -8.61 4.74
CA ASP A 592 -29.45 -8.13 4.24
C ASP A 592 -29.94 -8.87 2.99
N ASP A 593 -31.08 -8.43 2.45
CA ASP A 593 -31.66 -9.03 1.25
C ASP A 593 -30.81 -8.79 -0.02
N VAL A 594 -29.92 -7.79 -0.01
CA VAL A 594 -28.96 -7.54 -1.10
C VAL A 594 -27.89 -8.63 -1.10
N VAL A 595 -27.30 -8.92 0.06
CA VAL A 595 -26.31 -10.01 0.22
C VAL A 595 -26.94 -11.36 -0.12
N LYS A 596 -28.17 -11.63 0.31
CA LYS A 596 -28.92 -12.84 -0.10
C LYS A 596 -29.12 -12.91 -1.61
N GLY A 597 -29.36 -11.76 -2.25
CA GLY A 597 -29.40 -11.63 -3.70
C GLY A 597 -28.06 -11.93 -4.37
N ARG A 598 -26.94 -11.48 -3.80
CA ARG A 598 -25.58 -11.79 -4.30
C ARG A 598 -25.24 -13.27 -4.16
N ILE A 599 -25.58 -13.91 -3.02
CA ILE A 599 -25.47 -15.38 -2.85
C ILE A 599 -26.32 -16.12 -3.88
N SER A 600 -27.48 -15.57 -4.24
CA SER A 600 -28.35 -16.14 -5.27
C SER A 600 -27.77 -15.96 -6.69
N GLY A 601 -27.00 -14.91 -6.90
CA GLY A 601 -26.30 -14.57 -8.14
C GLY A 601 -24.98 -15.32 -8.36
N ILE A 602 -24.53 -16.15 -7.41
CA ILE A 602 -23.36 -17.00 -7.59
C ILE A 602 -23.64 -17.98 -8.73
N SER A 603 -22.90 -17.82 -9.83
CA SER A 603 -22.93 -18.69 -11.00
C SER A 603 -21.56 -19.31 -11.24
N ALA A 604 -21.55 -20.51 -11.84
CA ALA A 604 -20.32 -21.15 -12.26
C ALA A 604 -19.64 -20.34 -13.38
N LYS A 605 -18.33 -20.18 -13.24
CA LYS A 605 -17.39 -19.45 -14.09
C LYS A 605 -16.24 -20.39 -14.48
N ASP A 606 -15.05 -19.85 -14.74
CA ASP A 606 -13.96 -20.55 -15.40
C ASP A 606 -13.17 -21.46 -14.43
N TYR A 607 -11.84 -21.46 -14.48
CA TYR A 607 -10.95 -22.36 -13.74
C TYR A 607 -10.59 -21.78 -12.34
N THR A 608 -9.65 -22.40 -11.63
CA THR A 608 -9.29 -22.11 -10.24
C THR A 608 -7.78 -22.02 -10.02
N ARG A 609 -7.30 -20.84 -9.59
CA ARG A 609 -5.94 -20.61 -9.09
C ARG A 609 -5.98 -20.18 -7.62
N MET A 610 -6.01 -21.15 -6.70
CA MET A 610 -6.31 -20.91 -5.27
C MET A 610 -5.20 -20.18 -4.52
N GLY A 611 -3.92 -20.41 -4.87
CA GLY A 611 -2.78 -19.90 -4.11
C GLY A 611 -2.81 -18.38 -3.94
N VAL A 612 -3.02 -17.65 -5.04
CA VAL A 612 -3.13 -16.18 -5.04
C VAL A 612 -4.35 -15.69 -4.25
N VAL A 613 -5.48 -16.37 -4.36
CA VAL A 613 -6.72 -16.01 -3.67
C VAL A 613 -6.54 -16.16 -2.16
N ILE A 614 -5.95 -17.26 -1.70
CA ILE A 614 -5.68 -17.50 -0.27
C ILE A 614 -4.75 -16.42 0.28
N ARG A 615 -3.70 -16.04 -0.45
CA ARG A 615 -2.78 -14.95 -0.02
C ARG A 615 -3.50 -13.62 0.12
N HIS A 616 -4.34 -13.27 -0.85
CA HIS A 616 -5.12 -12.04 -0.79
C HIS A 616 -6.15 -12.04 0.36
N LEU A 617 -6.93 -13.11 0.50
CA LEU A 617 -7.92 -13.24 1.58
C LEU A 617 -7.26 -13.29 2.96
N SER A 618 -6.05 -13.86 3.07
CA SER A 618 -5.28 -13.86 4.31
C SER A 618 -4.86 -12.45 4.71
N LYS A 619 -4.49 -11.61 3.73
CA LYS A 619 -4.20 -10.18 3.97
C LYS A 619 -5.44 -9.44 4.48
N LEU A 620 -6.59 -9.57 3.81
CA LEU A 620 -7.85 -8.96 4.25
C LEU A 620 -8.26 -9.42 5.66
N LEU A 621 -8.12 -10.71 5.95
CA LEU A 621 -8.44 -11.27 7.27
C LEU A 621 -7.44 -10.82 8.36
N GLY A 622 -6.19 -10.55 7.99
CA GLY A 622 -5.15 -10.02 8.88
C GLY A 622 -5.45 -8.59 9.36
N GLU A 623 -6.12 -7.77 8.55
CA GLU A 623 -6.54 -6.40 8.89
C GLU A 623 -7.67 -6.38 9.94
N VAL A 624 -8.40 -7.49 10.10
CA VAL A 624 -9.47 -7.60 11.10
C VAL A 624 -8.90 -7.90 12.49
N GLU A 625 -9.23 -7.05 13.46
CA GLU A 625 -8.88 -7.22 14.88
C GLU A 625 -9.69 -8.33 15.56
N ALA A 626 -9.37 -9.60 15.28
CA ALA A 626 -9.97 -10.77 15.91
C ALA A 626 -8.94 -11.64 16.63
N ARG A 627 -9.34 -12.23 17.77
CA ARG A 627 -8.49 -13.15 18.55
C ARG A 627 -8.26 -14.46 17.81
N THR A 628 -9.30 -14.97 17.16
CA THR A 628 -9.25 -16.16 16.32
C THR A 628 -9.73 -15.81 14.92
N ARG A 629 -8.90 -16.09 13.90
CA ARG A 629 -9.21 -15.84 12.49
C ARG A 629 -9.36 -17.17 11.76
N LEU A 630 -10.51 -17.40 11.14
CA LEU A 630 -10.83 -18.63 10.42
C LEU A 630 -10.98 -18.34 8.93
N LEU A 631 -10.30 -19.12 8.08
CA LEU A 631 -10.49 -19.11 6.64
C LEU A 631 -11.16 -20.43 6.25
N ILE A 632 -12.42 -20.38 5.83
CA ILE A 632 -13.20 -21.56 5.45
C ILE A 632 -13.33 -21.62 3.94
N THR A 633 -12.79 -22.67 3.33
CA THR A 633 -12.91 -22.93 1.89
C THR A 633 -14.07 -23.87 1.63
N LEU A 634 -15.04 -23.41 0.83
CA LEU A 634 -16.13 -24.20 0.27
C LEU A 634 -15.79 -24.46 -1.21
N SER A 635 -15.26 -25.64 -1.50
CA SER A 635 -14.80 -26.05 -2.83
C SER A 635 -14.77 -27.57 -2.90
N ASP A 636 -14.85 -28.13 -4.10
CA ASP A 636 -14.53 -29.54 -4.36
C ASP A 636 -13.08 -29.87 -3.96
N GLY A 637 -12.21 -28.85 -3.90
CA GLY A 637 -10.88 -28.87 -3.33
C GLY A 637 -9.77 -28.93 -4.37
N LYS A 638 -10.07 -28.99 -5.67
CA LYS A 638 -9.05 -29.24 -6.69
C LYS A 638 -8.55 -27.94 -7.33
N PRO A 639 -7.27 -27.56 -7.14
CA PRO A 639 -6.69 -26.46 -7.93
C PRO A 639 -6.53 -26.92 -9.39
N ASP A 640 -7.30 -26.33 -10.30
CA ASP A 640 -7.26 -26.63 -11.74
C ASP A 640 -7.27 -25.32 -12.53
N ASP A 641 -6.20 -25.02 -13.27
CA ASP A 641 -6.07 -23.81 -14.11
C ASP A 641 -6.05 -24.21 -15.61
N TYR A 642 -6.33 -23.28 -16.53
CA TYR A 642 -6.31 -23.51 -17.98
C TYR A 642 -4.90 -23.79 -18.50
N ASP A 643 -3.86 -23.24 -17.86
CA ASP A 643 -2.46 -23.50 -18.19
C ASP A 643 -2.06 -24.91 -17.76
N GLY A 644 -1.70 -25.77 -18.73
CA GLY A 644 -1.29 -27.16 -18.48
C GLY A 644 -0.06 -27.29 -17.56
N TYR A 645 0.65 -26.20 -17.29
CA TYR A 645 1.76 -26.14 -16.34
C TYR A 645 1.32 -26.12 -14.86
N TYR A 646 0.16 -25.54 -14.55
CA TYR A 646 -0.35 -25.40 -13.17
C TYR A 646 -1.16 -26.63 -12.71
N ARG A 647 -1.64 -27.45 -13.66
CA ARG A 647 -2.41 -28.66 -13.34
C ARG A 647 -1.58 -29.72 -12.62
N GLY A 648 -2.17 -30.32 -11.59
CA GLY A 648 -1.58 -31.45 -10.85
C GLY A 648 -0.76 -31.00 -9.63
N GLU A 649 0.44 -31.56 -9.50
CA GLU A 649 1.31 -31.36 -8.31
C GLU A 649 1.68 -29.89 -8.06
N TYR A 650 1.77 -29.08 -9.12
CA TYR A 650 2.15 -27.67 -9.01
C TYR A 650 1.11 -26.84 -8.24
N GLY A 651 -0.16 -26.85 -8.68
CA GLY A 651 -1.23 -26.11 -8.01
C GLY A 651 -1.48 -26.61 -6.58
N ILE A 652 -1.30 -27.91 -6.33
CA ILE A 652 -1.40 -28.51 -4.99
C ILE A 652 -0.33 -27.93 -4.06
N GLU A 653 0.94 -27.86 -4.51
CA GLU A 653 2.04 -27.39 -3.65
C GLU A 653 2.04 -25.87 -3.47
N ASP A 654 1.63 -25.09 -4.48
CA ASP A 654 1.42 -23.64 -4.33
C ASP A 654 0.29 -23.32 -3.34
N THR A 655 -0.83 -24.04 -3.44
CA THR A 655 -1.96 -23.91 -2.49
C THR A 655 -1.55 -24.36 -1.09
N ARG A 656 -0.79 -25.45 -0.98
CA ARG A 656 -0.25 -25.90 0.31
C ARG A 656 0.66 -24.82 0.93
N GLN A 657 1.50 -24.16 0.14
CA GLN A 657 2.33 -23.08 0.66
C GLN A 657 1.49 -21.90 1.14
N SER A 658 0.51 -21.44 0.35
CA SER A 658 -0.35 -20.32 0.78
C SER A 658 -1.12 -20.64 2.07
N LEU A 659 -1.51 -21.90 2.29
CA LEU A 659 -2.12 -22.35 3.54
C LEU A 659 -1.15 -22.39 4.74
N ILE A 660 0.14 -22.68 4.50
CA ILE A 660 1.19 -22.62 5.53
C ILE A 660 1.48 -21.16 5.89
N GLU A 661 1.56 -20.29 4.90
CA GLU A 661 1.69 -18.84 5.06
C GLU A 661 0.54 -18.29 5.93
N ALA A 662 -0.71 -18.61 5.58
CA ALA A 662 -1.87 -18.19 6.37
C ALA A 662 -1.80 -18.65 7.84
N ARG A 663 -1.36 -19.89 8.10
CA ARG A 663 -1.16 -20.38 9.48
C ARG A 663 -0.08 -19.63 10.24
N ARG A 664 0.99 -19.23 9.55
CA ARG A 664 2.06 -18.43 10.15
C ARG A 664 1.55 -17.06 10.59
N ASP A 665 0.57 -16.52 9.86
CA ASP A 665 -0.09 -15.24 10.17
C ASP A 665 -1.22 -15.38 11.23
N GLY A 666 -1.35 -16.55 11.86
CA GLY A 666 -2.35 -16.82 12.89
C GLY A 666 -3.77 -17.03 12.35
N ILE A 667 -3.90 -17.32 11.05
CA ILE A 667 -5.17 -17.68 10.42
C ILE A 667 -5.29 -19.20 10.39
N HIS A 668 -6.45 -19.73 10.76
CA HIS A 668 -6.72 -21.16 10.73
C HIS A 668 -7.51 -21.52 9.48
N PRO A 669 -6.85 -22.05 8.42
CA PRO A 669 -7.55 -22.51 7.23
C PRO A 669 -8.24 -23.85 7.48
N PHE A 670 -9.46 -23.98 6.97
CA PHE A 670 -10.28 -25.18 7.06
C PHE A 670 -11.04 -25.42 5.76
N CYS A 671 -10.99 -26.63 5.23
CA CYS A 671 -11.69 -26.98 3.99
C CYS A 671 -12.96 -27.82 4.27
N ILE A 672 -14.08 -27.42 3.68
CA ILE A 672 -15.30 -28.22 3.63
C ILE A 672 -15.53 -28.57 2.16
N THR A 673 -15.42 -29.85 1.84
CA THR A 673 -15.68 -30.38 0.49
C THR A 673 -16.94 -31.24 0.51
N ILE A 674 -17.70 -31.18 -0.58
CA ILE A 674 -18.90 -32.01 -0.83
C ILE A 674 -18.54 -33.18 -1.77
N ASP A 675 -17.28 -33.27 -2.21
CA ASP A 675 -16.80 -34.29 -3.14
C ASP A 675 -16.12 -35.47 -2.42
N THR A 676 -16.51 -36.68 -2.81
CA THR A 676 -15.97 -37.95 -2.32
C THR A 676 -14.60 -38.29 -2.93
N GLU A 677 -14.23 -37.71 -4.08
CA GLU A 677 -12.91 -37.92 -4.72
C GLU A 677 -11.79 -37.08 -4.09
N GLY A 678 -12.11 -36.10 -3.23
CA GLY A 678 -11.13 -35.21 -2.58
C GLY A 678 -10.17 -35.88 -1.58
N SER A 679 -10.38 -37.17 -1.27
CA SER A 679 -9.64 -37.86 -0.19
C SER A 679 -8.14 -38.05 -0.45
N ASP A 680 -7.69 -38.02 -1.71
CA ASP A 680 -6.31 -38.33 -2.08
C ASP A 680 -5.34 -37.14 -1.91
N TYR A 681 -5.79 -35.90 -2.09
CA TYR A 681 -4.92 -34.71 -2.13
C TYR A 681 -5.18 -33.70 -0.98
N LEU A 682 -6.39 -33.67 -0.40
CA LEU A 682 -6.71 -32.78 0.73
C LEU A 682 -5.83 -32.99 1.98
N PRO A 683 -5.47 -34.24 2.38
CA PRO A 683 -4.57 -34.45 3.52
C PRO A 683 -3.19 -33.82 3.30
N HIS A 684 -2.72 -33.76 2.05
CA HIS A 684 -1.42 -33.18 1.71
C HIS A 684 -1.44 -31.64 1.79
N MET A 685 -2.52 -31.00 1.36
CA MET A 685 -2.67 -29.53 1.37
C MET A 685 -3.05 -28.97 2.74
N TYR A 686 -4.18 -29.40 3.30
CA TYR A 686 -4.72 -28.85 4.55
C TYR A 686 -4.16 -29.56 5.80
N GLY A 687 -3.59 -30.75 5.64
CA GLY A 687 -3.21 -31.63 6.74
C GLY A 687 -4.38 -32.51 7.19
N ALA A 688 -4.07 -33.65 7.80
CA ALA A 688 -5.05 -34.72 8.10
C ALA A 688 -6.22 -34.32 9.03
N VAL A 689 -6.21 -33.13 9.63
CA VAL A 689 -7.19 -32.69 10.66
C VAL A 689 -8.00 -31.46 10.25
N ASN A 690 -7.61 -30.75 9.19
CA ASN A 690 -8.18 -29.44 8.83
C ASN A 690 -9.08 -29.47 7.59
N TYR A 691 -9.70 -30.63 7.32
CA TYR A 691 -10.72 -30.74 6.28
C TYR A 691 -11.87 -31.64 6.73
N THR A 692 -13.03 -31.51 6.09
CA THR A 692 -14.17 -32.41 6.27
C THR A 692 -14.86 -32.65 4.94
N ILE A 693 -15.10 -33.93 4.66
CA ILE A 693 -15.90 -34.38 3.51
C ILE A 693 -17.34 -34.52 3.97
N ILE A 694 -18.28 -33.95 3.21
CA ILE A 694 -19.70 -33.94 3.49
C ILE A 694 -20.45 -34.55 2.30
N ASP A 695 -21.01 -35.75 2.50
CA ASP A 695 -21.81 -36.41 1.46
C ASP A 695 -23.25 -35.82 1.36
N ASP A 696 -23.66 -35.02 2.35
CA ASP A 696 -25.01 -34.47 2.46
C ASP A 696 -25.02 -33.18 3.29
N VAL A 697 -25.62 -32.11 2.73
CA VAL A 697 -25.81 -30.79 3.36
C VAL A 697 -26.40 -30.89 4.77
N ARG A 698 -27.21 -31.93 5.06
CA ARG A 698 -27.80 -32.17 6.39
C ARG A 698 -26.77 -32.47 7.49
N GLN A 699 -25.56 -32.91 7.14
CA GLN A 699 -24.49 -33.21 8.10
C GLN A 699 -23.65 -31.98 8.46
N LEU A 700 -23.73 -30.93 7.64
CA LEU A 700 -22.96 -29.70 7.79
C LEU A 700 -23.11 -29.03 9.17
N PRO A 701 -24.31 -28.96 9.77
CA PRO A 701 -24.49 -28.44 11.13
C PRO A 701 -23.62 -29.09 12.20
N VAL A 702 -23.59 -30.43 12.20
CA VAL A 702 -22.87 -31.19 13.22
C VAL A 702 -21.38 -30.96 13.04
N LYS A 703 -20.89 -31.05 11.80
CA LYS A 703 -19.47 -30.86 11.48
C LYS A 703 -18.98 -29.46 11.79
N VAL A 704 -19.74 -28.44 11.41
CA VAL A 704 -19.37 -27.04 11.67
C VAL A 704 -19.35 -26.78 13.18
N SER A 705 -20.32 -27.30 13.94
CA SER A 705 -20.30 -27.19 15.41
C SER A 705 -19.06 -27.85 16.04
N GLU A 706 -18.57 -28.97 15.49
CA GLU A 706 -17.34 -29.62 15.94
C GLU A 706 -16.10 -28.78 15.61
N ILE A 707 -16.06 -28.16 14.43
CA ILE A 707 -14.98 -27.28 13.97
C ILE A 707 -14.86 -26.09 14.93
N TYR A 708 -15.96 -25.39 15.19
CA TYR A 708 -15.97 -24.27 16.12
C TYR A 708 -15.55 -24.70 17.53
N ARG A 709 -16.09 -25.80 18.05
CA ARG A 709 -15.72 -26.31 19.38
C ARG A 709 -14.22 -26.60 19.51
N ARG A 710 -13.59 -27.15 18.46
CA ARG A 710 -12.15 -27.46 18.45
C ARG A 710 -11.25 -26.23 18.36
N LEU A 711 -11.74 -25.15 17.74
CA LEU A 711 -10.96 -23.94 17.46
C LEU A 711 -11.16 -22.83 18.49
N THR A 712 -12.24 -22.89 19.29
CA THR A 712 -12.54 -21.92 20.36
C THR A 712 -12.30 -22.46 21.77
N THR A 713 -11.84 -23.70 21.93
CA THR A 713 -11.38 -24.28 23.21
C THR A 713 -9.86 -24.31 23.21
#